data_AF-A0A6L5X4B5-F1
#
_entry.id   AF-A0A6L5X4B5-F1
#
_cell.length_a   1.000
_cell.length_b   1.000
_cell.length_c   1.000
_cell.angle_alpha   90.00
_cell.angle_beta   90.00
_cell.angle_gamma   90.00
#
_symmetry.space_group_name_H-M   'P 1'
#
loop_
_entity.id
_entity.type
_entity.pdbx_description
1 polymer ?
#
loop_
_entity_poly.entity_id
_entity_poly.type
_entity_poly.pdbx_seq_one_letter_code
_entity_poly.pdbx_strand_id
1 'polypeptide(L)'
;MKLTMNGLKDKAVWEKAGIDVPDYDIQGLYNKTKADPRWVHFGIGNIFRIFIGSIADKLIRDKKLDTGITCVESFDYEIVDKIYKPYDNLELGVILNGDGSCEKRVLAPFGEVLKADYTDGREWNRLKEVFRARTLQMVSFTITEKGYALTGLDGTYTRGVLSDINNGPERCRGAMAVVTSMLYGRYQSNAAPIALVSMDNCSHNGERLMKAVFTICDEWLKKGYVDEGFLNYIHDSDKVAFPWTMIDKITPRPEDRIAAILTENGVEGMSSIITSKKTFIAPFGNAEKEQYLVIEDTFPNGRPQLESGGVYMTDRGTVNKAERMKVNTCLNPIHTGLCTYDCMLGYELFADGMKDPLIAELARQIGYVEGLPVVEDPGILSPKTFLDEVIHERVSNPYLGDTSQRIAVDISQMVGIRFGETIKSYVKRDGTARKLTAIPLAIAGWIRYLLEVDDKGQHFDLAPDPMIPELQKTLAGLKFGDPSSVGNRLRPLLSNENIFGSNLYDDGLGEKIEKMVSEEIEGPGAVRRTLTKYLFENTVPETMTQQVMVKPGEIVFREISVPVPEPHQVLVKIKRIGICGSDIHVYHGTHPYTGYPVTQGHEVSGQIVQRGSDSKKFEVGQRVVIEPQVFCGHCYPCMHGKYNLCEGLKVMGFQTTGTASEYFAVDESKCTSIPANMTYDEGAMIEPLAVAIHAAKRISVVEKKVVVLGCGPIGILLCQSLKALGASEVLATDISDYRLRIAKDVGADYIVNTKVQDFGEALIKCFGADKADIAYDCAGNDDSINSAIRNARKGSTIILVAVFGKLANVDLAKLNDSELDLNTTMMYRHEDYEDAIRLVSNGKIRLKPLMSVHFPFRDYLKAYQYIDANRETTMKVLIDVDPDSSLKKTDDNSGQA
;
A
#
# COMPACT_ATOMS: atom_id res chain seq x y z
N MET A 1 -33.68 -3.72 11.43
CA MET A 1 -33.62 -2.37 10.82
C MET A 1 -33.89 -2.53 9.33
N LYS A 2 -34.90 -1.83 8.78
CA LYS A 2 -35.21 -1.90 7.35
C LYS A 2 -34.68 -0.66 6.65
N LEU A 3 -33.91 -0.83 5.59
CA LEU A 3 -33.40 0.28 4.76
C LEU A 3 -34.55 0.87 3.93
N THR A 4 -35.37 1.71 4.55
CA THR A 4 -36.52 2.42 3.97
C THR A 4 -36.65 3.78 4.67
N MET A 5 -37.35 4.73 4.05
CA MET A 5 -37.63 6.04 4.65
C MET A 5 -38.33 5.92 6.01
N ASN A 6 -39.22 4.94 6.15
CA ASN A 6 -39.86 4.67 7.44
C ASN A 6 -38.90 4.04 8.47
N GLY A 7 -37.97 3.18 8.02
CA GLY A 7 -36.97 2.57 8.88
C GLY A 7 -35.88 3.53 9.37
N LEU A 8 -35.66 4.65 8.69
CA LEU A 8 -34.73 5.71 9.10
C LEU A 8 -35.30 6.70 10.14
N LYS A 9 -36.59 6.60 10.50
CA LYS A 9 -37.20 7.49 11.50
C LYS A 9 -36.57 7.37 12.89
N ASP A 10 -36.08 6.18 13.25
CA ASP A 10 -35.37 5.92 14.49
C ASP A 10 -33.85 5.85 14.25
N LYS A 11 -33.22 7.02 14.12
CA LYS A 11 -31.79 7.15 13.81
C LYS A 11 -30.89 6.51 14.87
N ALA A 12 -31.31 6.50 16.14
CA ALA A 12 -30.52 6.02 17.26
C ALA A 12 -30.16 4.52 17.13
N VAL A 13 -31.04 3.71 16.53
CA VAL A 13 -30.78 2.28 16.31
C VAL A 13 -29.69 2.06 15.26
N TRP A 14 -29.64 2.89 14.21
CA TRP A 14 -28.61 2.85 13.18
C TRP A 14 -27.25 3.34 13.70
N GLU A 15 -27.25 4.45 14.43
CA GLU A 15 -26.04 5.01 15.06
C GLU A 15 -25.43 4.01 16.06
N LYS A 16 -26.27 3.34 16.87
CA LYS A 16 -25.82 2.28 17.79
C LYS A 16 -25.20 1.08 17.08
N ALA A 17 -25.63 0.79 15.84
CA ALA A 17 -25.05 -0.23 14.99
C ALA A 17 -23.77 0.23 14.25
N GLY A 18 -23.33 1.48 14.49
CA GLY A 18 -22.19 2.08 13.81
C GLY A 18 -22.46 2.39 12.34
N ILE A 19 -23.70 2.74 12.00
CA ILE A 19 -24.12 3.11 10.65
C ILE A 19 -24.51 4.59 10.64
N ASP A 20 -23.78 5.40 9.86
CA ASP A 20 -24.07 6.81 9.67
C ASP A 20 -25.32 7.01 8.79
N VAL A 21 -26.18 7.96 9.12
CA VAL A 21 -27.44 8.22 8.41
C VAL A 21 -27.54 9.67 7.93
N PRO A 22 -28.29 9.97 6.85
CA PRO A 22 -28.50 11.33 6.38
C PRO A 22 -29.04 12.28 7.45
N ASP A 23 -28.44 13.45 7.58
CA ASP A 23 -28.84 14.53 8.49
C ASP A 23 -29.70 15.61 7.81
N TYR A 24 -30.01 15.43 6.52
CA TYR A 24 -30.87 16.31 5.72
C TYR A 24 -32.28 15.73 5.46
N ASP A 25 -33.21 16.58 5.00
CA ASP A 25 -34.58 16.17 4.61
C ASP A 25 -34.59 15.46 3.25
N ILE A 26 -34.56 14.12 3.29
CA ILE A 26 -34.55 13.26 2.10
C ILE A 26 -35.82 13.46 1.26
N GLN A 27 -37.01 13.56 1.87
CA GLN A 27 -38.26 13.69 1.12
C GLN A 27 -38.36 15.06 0.44
N GLY A 28 -37.95 16.12 1.15
CA GLY A 28 -37.82 17.47 0.58
C GLY A 28 -36.84 17.51 -0.58
N LEU A 29 -35.68 16.85 -0.46
CA LEU A 29 -34.69 16.71 -1.52
C LEU A 29 -35.30 16.01 -2.75
N TYR A 30 -36.01 14.90 -2.58
CA TYR A 30 -36.62 14.14 -3.68
C TYR A 30 -37.68 14.98 -4.41
N ASN A 31 -38.52 15.70 -3.67
CA ASN A 31 -39.52 16.59 -4.24
C ASN A 31 -38.87 17.73 -5.05
N LYS A 32 -37.79 18.30 -4.51
CA LYS A 32 -37.05 19.38 -5.20
C LYS A 32 -36.32 18.87 -6.44
N THR A 33 -35.74 17.68 -6.39
CA THR A 33 -35.12 17.02 -7.56
C THR A 33 -36.13 16.88 -8.69
N LYS A 34 -37.35 16.45 -8.37
CA LYS A 34 -38.41 16.29 -9.37
C LYS A 34 -38.86 17.63 -9.96
N ALA A 35 -38.96 18.66 -9.14
CA ALA A 35 -39.40 19.98 -9.56
C ALA A 35 -38.32 20.75 -10.36
N ASP A 36 -37.04 20.58 -9.98
CA ASP A 36 -35.91 21.35 -10.47
C ASP A 36 -34.68 20.45 -10.74
N PRO A 37 -34.73 19.54 -11.73
CA PRO A 37 -33.66 18.57 -11.95
C PRO A 37 -32.39 19.26 -12.46
N ARG A 38 -31.26 19.01 -11.81
CA ARG A 38 -29.95 19.60 -12.17
C ARG A 38 -28.92 18.60 -12.65
N TRP A 39 -29.05 17.34 -12.24
CA TRP A 39 -28.11 16.27 -12.54
C TRP A 39 -28.87 14.98 -12.85
N VAL A 40 -28.65 14.45 -14.06
CA VAL A 40 -29.11 13.12 -14.47
C VAL A 40 -27.94 12.15 -14.53
N HIS A 41 -28.15 10.88 -14.16
CA HIS A 41 -27.15 9.84 -14.31
C HIS A 41 -27.69 8.61 -15.03
N PHE A 42 -26.96 8.11 -16.03
CA PHE A 42 -27.27 6.86 -16.75
C PHE A 42 -26.34 5.72 -16.31
N GLY A 43 -26.93 4.55 -16.05
CA GLY A 43 -26.18 3.35 -15.63
C GLY A 43 -26.02 3.31 -14.12
N ILE A 44 -27.08 2.92 -13.42
CA ILE A 44 -27.26 3.17 -11.98
C ILE A 44 -26.75 2.00 -11.11
N GLY A 45 -25.62 1.41 -11.52
CA GLY A 45 -24.99 0.24 -10.90
C GLY A 45 -24.11 0.55 -9.68
N ASN A 46 -23.26 -0.41 -9.28
CA ASN A 46 -22.49 -0.34 -8.03
C ASN A 46 -21.53 0.86 -7.94
N ILE A 47 -20.74 1.13 -8.98
CA ILE A 47 -19.75 2.22 -8.96
C ILE A 47 -20.41 3.60 -8.85
N PHE A 48 -21.48 3.83 -9.63
CA PHE A 48 -22.28 5.06 -9.52
C PHE A 48 -22.73 5.27 -8.09
N ARG A 49 -23.35 4.24 -7.53
CA ARG A 49 -23.97 4.25 -6.23
C ARG A 49 -23.00 4.54 -5.08
N ILE A 50 -21.92 3.76 -4.96
CA ILE A 50 -20.96 3.88 -3.87
C ILE A 50 -19.99 5.06 -4.03
N PHE A 51 -19.75 5.55 -5.25
CA PHE A 51 -18.78 6.61 -5.49
C PHE A 51 -19.44 7.94 -5.87
N ILE A 52 -20.11 8.01 -7.03
CA ILE A 52 -20.75 9.24 -7.53
C ILE A 52 -21.92 9.66 -6.62
N GLY A 53 -22.69 8.68 -6.14
CA GLY A 53 -23.72 8.87 -5.12
C GLY A 53 -23.13 9.42 -3.83
N SER A 54 -22.04 8.85 -3.32
CA SER A 54 -21.35 9.37 -2.13
C SER A 54 -20.85 10.81 -2.30
N ILE A 55 -20.36 11.19 -3.49
CA ILE A 55 -20.00 12.58 -3.81
C ILE A 55 -21.25 13.48 -3.70
N ALA A 56 -22.35 13.11 -4.32
CA ALA A 56 -23.59 13.89 -4.24
C ALA A 56 -24.15 13.98 -2.82
N ASP A 57 -24.15 12.87 -2.07
CA ASP A 57 -24.56 12.82 -0.66
C ASP A 57 -23.76 13.80 0.18
N LYS A 58 -22.42 13.80 0.01
CA LYS A 58 -21.53 14.75 0.67
C LYS A 58 -21.86 16.20 0.32
N LEU A 59 -22.06 16.51 -0.97
CA LEU A 59 -22.42 17.87 -1.39
C LEU A 59 -23.75 18.32 -0.80
N ILE A 60 -24.72 17.42 -0.64
CA ILE A 60 -26.02 17.71 -0.03
C ILE A 60 -25.86 18.02 1.46
N ARG A 61 -25.11 17.19 2.19
CA ARG A 61 -24.80 17.40 3.62
C ARG A 61 -24.07 18.72 3.85
N ASP A 62 -23.11 19.03 2.97
CA ASP A 62 -22.34 20.27 3.02
C ASP A 62 -23.12 21.49 2.48
N LYS A 63 -24.41 21.30 2.12
CA LYS A 63 -25.31 22.34 1.57
C LYS A 63 -24.78 23.01 0.29
N LYS A 64 -23.96 22.28 -0.46
CA LYS A 64 -23.41 22.66 -1.77
C LYS A 64 -24.26 22.19 -2.94
N LEU A 65 -25.16 21.26 -2.69
CA LEU A 65 -26.16 20.76 -3.62
C LEU A 65 -27.50 20.64 -2.90
N ASP A 66 -28.57 21.14 -3.51
CA ASP A 66 -29.91 21.20 -2.91
C ASP A 66 -30.94 20.35 -3.66
N THR A 67 -30.49 19.53 -4.60
CA THR A 67 -31.24 18.54 -5.39
C THR A 67 -30.49 17.21 -5.38
N GLY A 68 -31.18 16.09 -5.42
CA GLY A 68 -30.57 14.79 -5.69
C GLY A 68 -30.24 14.60 -7.18
N ILE A 69 -29.91 13.36 -7.52
CA ILE A 69 -29.66 12.88 -8.87
C ILE A 69 -30.94 12.22 -9.42
N THR A 70 -31.31 12.55 -10.66
CA THR A 70 -32.28 11.79 -11.44
C THR A 70 -31.57 10.57 -12.05
N CYS A 71 -31.81 9.39 -11.48
CA CYS A 71 -31.20 8.12 -11.86
C CYS A 71 -31.95 7.50 -13.05
N VAL A 72 -31.24 7.11 -14.10
CA VAL A 72 -31.81 6.54 -15.33
C VAL A 72 -31.17 5.19 -15.64
N GLU A 73 -32.01 4.17 -15.76
CA GLU A 73 -31.61 2.85 -16.23
C GLU A 73 -32.08 2.66 -17.67
N SER A 74 -31.19 2.22 -18.57
CA SER A 74 -31.46 2.09 -20.01
C SER A 74 -31.22 0.68 -20.55
N PHE A 75 -30.79 -0.26 -19.71
CA PHE A 75 -30.42 -1.61 -20.12
C PHE A 75 -31.04 -2.70 -19.23
N ASP A 76 -30.89 -2.58 -17.91
CA ASP A 76 -31.30 -3.60 -16.94
C ASP A 76 -32.32 -3.05 -15.93
N TYR A 77 -33.57 -2.92 -16.40
CA TYR A 77 -34.67 -2.35 -15.62
C TYR A 77 -34.98 -3.10 -14.32
N GLU A 78 -34.51 -4.34 -14.15
CA GLU A 78 -34.66 -5.08 -12.88
C GLU A 78 -33.93 -4.40 -11.73
N ILE A 79 -32.86 -3.63 -12.01
CA ILE A 79 -32.17 -2.82 -11.00
C ILE A 79 -33.15 -1.81 -10.38
N VAL A 80 -33.95 -1.13 -11.20
CA VAL A 80 -34.97 -0.19 -10.71
C VAL A 80 -35.99 -0.90 -9.82
N ASP A 81 -36.50 -2.06 -10.27
CA ASP A 81 -37.61 -2.73 -9.61
C ASP A 81 -37.20 -3.52 -8.36
N LYS A 82 -35.97 -4.05 -8.31
CA LYS A 82 -35.50 -4.93 -7.24
C LYS A 82 -34.56 -4.24 -6.24
N ILE A 83 -33.92 -3.14 -6.62
CA ILE A 83 -32.91 -2.46 -5.79
C ILE A 83 -33.32 -1.05 -5.41
N TYR A 84 -33.80 -0.22 -6.34
CA TYR A 84 -34.14 1.15 -5.98
C TYR A 84 -35.54 1.26 -5.35
N LYS A 85 -36.57 0.76 -6.03
CA LYS A 85 -37.97 0.87 -5.58
C LYS A 85 -38.24 0.23 -4.20
N PRO A 86 -37.74 -0.99 -3.89
CA PRO A 86 -38.06 -1.63 -2.60
C PRO A 86 -37.39 -0.98 -1.39
N TYR A 87 -36.39 -0.11 -1.61
CA TYR A 87 -35.57 0.52 -0.59
C TYR A 87 -35.74 2.05 -0.58
N ASP A 88 -36.82 2.57 -1.17
CA ASP A 88 -37.12 4.01 -1.24
C ASP A 88 -36.00 4.88 -1.86
N ASN A 89 -35.29 4.33 -2.85
CA ASN A 89 -34.08 4.91 -3.43
C ASN A 89 -32.97 5.18 -2.40
N LEU A 90 -32.92 4.42 -1.32
CA LEU A 90 -31.81 4.44 -0.36
C LEU A 90 -30.83 3.32 -0.68
N GLU A 91 -29.59 3.53 -0.29
CA GLU A 91 -28.54 2.52 -0.35
C GLU A 91 -27.73 2.51 0.93
N LEU A 92 -27.16 1.36 1.27
CA LEU A 92 -26.10 1.28 2.27
C LEU A 92 -24.71 1.23 1.62
N GLY A 93 -23.88 2.24 1.85
CA GLY A 93 -22.47 2.23 1.46
C GLY A 93 -21.58 1.63 2.53
N VAL A 94 -20.64 0.77 2.11
CA VAL A 94 -19.64 0.11 2.96
C VAL A 94 -18.24 0.36 2.41
N ILE A 95 -17.38 1.03 3.17
CA ILE A 95 -15.97 1.23 2.84
C ILE A 95 -15.13 0.21 3.61
N LEU A 96 -14.30 -0.55 2.91
CA LEU A 96 -13.47 -1.63 3.44
C LEU A 96 -12.03 -1.15 3.66
N ASN A 97 -11.57 -1.17 4.92
CA ASN A 97 -10.22 -0.77 5.28
C ASN A 97 -9.25 -1.96 5.31
N GLY A 98 -7.96 -1.70 5.12
CA GLY A 98 -6.90 -2.73 5.12
C GLY A 98 -6.70 -3.45 6.46
N ASP A 99 -7.27 -2.95 7.55
CA ASP A 99 -7.27 -3.56 8.89
C ASP A 99 -8.51 -4.45 9.15
N GLY A 100 -9.41 -4.57 8.16
CA GLY A 100 -10.64 -5.34 8.26
C GLY A 100 -11.80 -4.62 8.93
N SER A 101 -11.61 -3.36 9.35
CA SER A 101 -12.71 -2.50 9.77
C SER A 101 -13.54 -2.05 8.56
N CYS A 102 -14.79 -1.64 8.82
CA CYS A 102 -15.69 -1.15 7.79
C CYS A 102 -16.38 0.14 8.22
N GLU A 103 -16.37 1.15 7.37
CA GLU A 103 -17.20 2.35 7.54
C GLU A 103 -18.55 2.10 6.84
N LYS A 104 -19.66 2.36 7.52
CA LYS A 104 -21.00 2.07 7.01
C LYS A 104 -21.86 3.33 7.04
N ARG A 105 -22.52 3.63 5.93
CA ARG A 105 -23.36 4.83 5.79
C ARG A 105 -24.60 4.55 4.94
N VAL A 106 -25.73 5.13 5.28
CA VAL A 106 -26.89 5.23 4.39
C VAL A 106 -26.74 6.42 3.45
N LEU A 107 -26.84 6.16 2.15
CA LEU A 107 -26.82 7.15 1.07
C LEU A 107 -28.25 7.41 0.60
N ALA A 108 -28.62 8.69 0.49
CA ALA A 108 -29.91 9.13 -0.04
C ALA A 108 -29.85 10.24 -1.12
N PRO A 109 -28.81 10.33 -1.99
CA PRO A 109 -28.76 11.35 -3.04
C PRO A 109 -29.67 11.04 -4.25
N PHE A 110 -30.33 9.88 -4.29
CA PHE A 110 -31.02 9.35 -5.48
C PHE A 110 -32.47 9.85 -5.57
N GLY A 111 -32.63 11.12 -6.00
CA GLY A 111 -33.88 11.88 -5.91
C GLY A 111 -35.07 11.32 -6.67
N GLU A 112 -34.84 10.70 -7.83
CA GLU A 112 -35.84 9.90 -8.55
C GLU A 112 -35.16 8.86 -9.43
N VAL A 113 -35.88 7.80 -9.79
CA VAL A 113 -35.35 6.69 -10.61
C VAL A 113 -36.33 6.40 -11.73
N LEU A 114 -35.84 6.38 -12.97
CA LEU A 114 -36.61 6.24 -14.19
C LEU A 114 -36.04 5.12 -15.08
N LYS A 115 -36.91 4.34 -15.72
CA LYS A 115 -36.53 3.46 -16.83
C LYS A 115 -36.62 4.26 -18.13
N ALA A 116 -35.56 4.23 -18.92
CA ALA A 116 -35.55 4.77 -20.28
C ALA A 116 -36.27 3.83 -21.26
N ASP A 117 -37.53 3.49 -20.99
CA ASP A 117 -38.35 2.61 -21.82
C ASP A 117 -39.47 3.39 -22.49
N TYR A 118 -39.38 3.57 -23.82
CA TYR A 118 -40.43 4.25 -24.59
C TYR A 118 -41.79 3.53 -24.53
N THR A 119 -41.84 2.26 -24.13
CA THR A 119 -43.10 1.52 -23.96
C THR A 119 -43.82 1.86 -22.66
N ASP A 120 -43.11 2.42 -21.67
CA ASP A 120 -43.70 3.03 -20.48
C ASP A 120 -43.87 4.53 -20.72
N GLY A 121 -45.04 4.92 -21.24
CA GLY A 121 -45.34 6.31 -21.54
C GLY A 121 -45.25 7.26 -20.33
N ARG A 122 -45.33 6.76 -19.09
CA ARG A 122 -45.23 7.62 -17.91
C ARG A 122 -43.76 7.97 -17.62
N GLU A 123 -42.91 6.96 -17.49
CA GLU A 123 -41.49 7.18 -17.18
C GLU A 123 -40.76 7.84 -18.36
N TRP A 124 -41.12 7.49 -19.61
CA TRP A 124 -40.57 8.13 -20.82
C TRP A 124 -40.90 9.61 -20.92
N ASN A 125 -42.16 9.99 -20.70
CA ASN A 125 -42.55 11.40 -20.71
C ASN A 125 -41.89 12.17 -19.56
N ARG A 126 -41.76 11.56 -18.39
CA ARG A 126 -41.04 12.15 -17.27
C ARG A 126 -39.57 12.42 -17.61
N LEU A 127 -38.90 11.49 -18.28
CA LEU A 127 -37.52 11.69 -18.74
C LEU A 127 -37.41 12.85 -19.75
N LYS A 128 -38.37 12.97 -20.67
CA LYS A 128 -38.45 14.13 -21.59
C LYS A 128 -38.64 15.45 -20.84
N GLU A 129 -39.49 15.50 -19.81
CA GLU A 129 -39.66 16.69 -18.96
C GLU A 129 -38.35 17.09 -18.29
N VAL A 130 -37.63 16.13 -17.72
CA VAL A 130 -36.34 16.36 -17.06
C VAL A 130 -35.33 16.96 -18.03
N PHE A 131 -35.19 16.41 -19.24
CA PHE A 131 -34.25 16.93 -20.23
C PHE A 131 -34.65 18.28 -20.83
N ARG A 132 -35.94 18.60 -20.83
CA ARG A 132 -36.44 19.92 -21.25
C ARG A 132 -36.27 21.00 -20.17
N ALA A 133 -36.02 20.64 -18.92
CA ALA A 133 -35.81 21.62 -17.85
C ALA A 133 -34.54 22.45 -18.12
N ARG A 134 -34.67 23.78 -18.13
CA ARG A 134 -33.51 24.68 -18.30
C ARG A 134 -32.47 24.55 -17.18
N THR A 135 -32.91 24.09 -16.02
CA THR A 135 -32.07 23.90 -14.84
C THR A 135 -31.23 22.64 -14.87
N LEU A 136 -31.49 21.71 -15.82
CA LEU A 136 -30.62 20.55 -16.02
C LEU A 136 -29.25 21.00 -16.53
N GLN A 137 -28.23 20.77 -15.73
CA GLN A 137 -26.86 21.22 -15.96
C GLN A 137 -26.00 20.16 -16.64
N MET A 138 -26.08 18.92 -16.15
CA MET A 138 -25.25 17.81 -16.60
C MET A 138 -25.98 16.47 -16.62
N VAL A 139 -25.54 15.60 -17.52
CA VAL A 139 -25.89 14.17 -17.57
C VAL A 139 -24.59 13.38 -17.46
N SER A 140 -24.45 12.48 -16.49
CA SER A 140 -23.28 11.62 -16.38
C SER A 140 -23.58 10.14 -16.62
N PHE A 141 -22.54 9.35 -16.89
CA PHE A 141 -22.67 7.96 -17.37
C PHE A 141 -21.71 7.00 -16.67
N THR A 142 -22.22 5.85 -16.20
CA THR A 142 -21.43 4.65 -15.93
C THR A 142 -22.09 3.44 -16.59
N ILE A 143 -22.01 3.38 -17.92
CA ILE A 143 -22.71 2.40 -18.78
C ILE A 143 -21.78 1.36 -19.38
N THR A 144 -20.52 1.32 -18.92
CA THR A 144 -19.39 0.55 -19.46
C THR A 144 -18.95 1.01 -20.85
N GLU A 145 -17.73 0.64 -21.26
CA GLU A 145 -17.21 0.96 -22.61
C GLU A 145 -18.13 0.46 -23.73
N LYS A 146 -18.79 -0.69 -23.50
CA LYS A 146 -19.75 -1.30 -24.45
C LYS A 146 -20.98 -0.43 -24.68
N GLY A 147 -21.34 0.45 -23.74
CA GLY A 147 -22.48 1.35 -23.86
C GLY A 147 -22.29 2.43 -24.93
N TYR A 148 -21.05 2.73 -25.32
CA TYR A 148 -20.71 3.70 -26.38
C TYR A 148 -20.51 3.04 -27.75
N ALA A 149 -20.32 1.72 -27.79
CA ALA A 149 -20.03 1.00 -29.02
C ALA A 149 -21.28 0.84 -29.89
N LEU A 150 -21.27 1.45 -31.08
CA LEU A 150 -22.37 1.37 -32.04
C LEU A 150 -22.24 0.20 -33.02
N THR A 151 -21.01 -0.24 -33.26
CA THR A 151 -20.66 -1.24 -34.27
C THR A 151 -20.06 -2.50 -33.62
N GLY A 152 -20.19 -3.63 -34.32
CA GLY A 152 -19.44 -4.85 -34.01
C GLY A 152 -17.99 -4.76 -34.47
N LEU A 153 -17.23 -5.84 -34.27
CA LEU A 153 -15.83 -5.95 -34.69
C LEU A 153 -15.63 -5.83 -36.20
N ASP A 154 -16.66 -6.15 -36.99
CA ASP A 154 -16.66 -6.04 -38.46
C ASP A 154 -16.97 -4.62 -38.97
N GLY A 155 -17.14 -3.65 -38.05
CA GLY A 155 -17.48 -2.26 -38.37
C GLY A 155 -18.94 -2.04 -38.74
N THR A 156 -19.79 -3.08 -38.70
CA THR A 156 -21.22 -2.94 -39.00
C THR A 156 -22.02 -2.56 -37.76
N TYR A 157 -23.09 -1.78 -37.92
CA TYR A 157 -23.98 -1.45 -36.81
C TYR A 157 -24.58 -2.70 -36.17
N THR A 158 -24.54 -2.76 -34.85
CA THR A 158 -25.20 -3.86 -34.13
C THR A 158 -26.72 -3.84 -34.39
N ARG A 159 -27.37 -5.00 -34.27
CA ARG A 159 -28.82 -5.12 -34.53
C ARG A 159 -29.66 -4.14 -33.71
N GLY A 160 -29.28 -3.91 -32.44
CA GLY A 160 -29.97 -2.96 -31.57
C GLY A 160 -29.84 -1.52 -32.07
N VAL A 161 -28.63 -1.11 -32.43
CA VAL A 161 -28.35 0.23 -32.97
C VAL A 161 -29.06 0.47 -34.30
N LEU A 162 -29.06 -0.51 -35.20
CA LEU A 162 -29.78 -0.41 -36.47
C LEU A 162 -31.30 -0.25 -36.25
N SER A 163 -31.85 -0.94 -35.24
CA SER A 163 -33.26 -0.75 -34.85
C SER A 163 -33.51 0.68 -34.34
N ASP A 164 -32.63 1.23 -33.50
CA ASP A 164 -32.77 2.60 -33.00
C ASP A 164 -32.66 3.65 -34.12
N ILE A 165 -31.72 3.46 -35.05
CA ILE A 165 -31.56 4.29 -36.25
C ILE A 165 -32.83 4.26 -37.11
N ASN A 166 -33.42 3.08 -37.32
CA ASN A 166 -34.59 2.92 -38.19
C ASN A 166 -35.92 3.33 -37.54
N ASN A 167 -36.03 3.28 -36.22
CA ASN A 167 -37.28 3.60 -35.52
C ASN A 167 -37.39 5.08 -35.14
N GLY A 168 -36.27 5.82 -35.21
CA GLY A 168 -36.24 7.26 -34.93
C GLY A 168 -36.27 7.60 -33.43
N PRO A 169 -36.27 8.90 -33.10
CA PRO A 169 -36.12 9.40 -31.72
C PRO A 169 -37.24 8.97 -30.78
N GLU A 170 -38.46 8.73 -31.29
CA GLU A 170 -39.61 8.39 -30.45
C GLU A 170 -39.68 6.91 -30.02
N ARG A 171 -38.87 6.02 -30.64
CA ARG A 171 -38.93 4.57 -30.42
C ARG A 171 -37.55 3.94 -30.35
N CYS A 172 -36.66 4.55 -29.57
CA CYS A 172 -35.29 4.08 -29.34
C CYS A 172 -35.13 3.40 -27.97
N ARG A 173 -34.14 2.51 -27.85
CA ARG A 173 -33.83 1.74 -26.62
C ARG A 173 -32.39 1.86 -26.17
N GLY A 174 -31.42 1.90 -27.07
CA GLY A 174 -30.00 1.98 -26.72
C GLY A 174 -29.68 3.31 -26.02
N ALA A 175 -28.79 3.28 -25.04
CA ALA A 175 -28.44 4.46 -24.21
C ALA A 175 -28.09 5.70 -25.06
N MET A 176 -27.25 5.53 -26.08
CA MET A 176 -26.85 6.63 -26.98
C MET A 176 -28.02 7.18 -27.78
N ALA A 177 -28.91 6.32 -28.25
CA ALA A 177 -30.10 6.75 -28.97
C ALA A 177 -31.11 7.45 -28.05
N VAL A 178 -31.34 6.92 -26.84
CA VAL A 178 -32.17 7.57 -25.82
C VAL A 178 -31.64 8.97 -25.50
N VAL A 179 -30.35 9.10 -25.19
CA VAL A 179 -29.75 10.42 -24.89
C VAL A 179 -29.89 11.37 -26.06
N THR A 180 -29.64 10.91 -27.29
CA THR A 180 -29.82 11.73 -28.50
C THR A 180 -31.27 12.17 -28.68
N SER A 181 -32.24 11.28 -28.42
CA SER A 181 -33.67 11.63 -28.42
C SER A 181 -34.03 12.67 -27.37
N MET A 182 -33.47 12.54 -26.15
CA MET A 182 -33.71 13.51 -25.09
C MET A 182 -33.08 14.87 -25.39
N LEU A 183 -31.89 14.90 -26.01
CA LEU A 183 -31.29 16.13 -26.53
C LEU A 183 -32.14 16.76 -27.63
N TYR A 184 -32.73 15.96 -28.52
CA TYR A 184 -33.65 16.46 -29.55
C TYR A 184 -34.87 17.12 -28.91
N GLY A 185 -35.46 16.47 -27.90
CA GLY A 185 -36.56 17.03 -27.13
C GLY A 185 -36.20 18.34 -26.40
N ARG A 186 -34.95 18.48 -25.93
CA ARG A 186 -34.42 19.71 -25.31
C ARG A 186 -34.22 20.82 -26.35
N TYR A 187 -33.63 20.49 -27.50
CA TYR A 187 -33.47 21.41 -28.64
C TYR A 187 -34.82 22.00 -29.07
N GLN A 188 -35.82 21.14 -29.30
CA GLN A 188 -37.17 21.56 -29.68
C GLN A 188 -37.86 22.43 -28.63
N SER A 189 -37.49 22.31 -27.36
CA SER A 189 -38.11 23.08 -26.27
C SER A 189 -37.46 24.43 -26.05
N ASN A 190 -36.13 24.46 -25.94
CA ASN A 190 -35.41 25.67 -25.55
C ASN A 190 -33.94 25.71 -25.96
N ALA A 191 -33.34 24.60 -26.42
CA ALA A 191 -31.94 24.52 -26.79
C ALA A 191 -30.97 25.08 -25.72
N ALA A 192 -31.31 24.94 -24.44
CA ALA A 192 -30.45 25.38 -23.35
C ALA A 192 -29.18 24.52 -23.28
N PRO A 193 -28.02 25.08 -22.90
CA PRO A 193 -26.79 24.31 -22.88
C PRO A 193 -26.82 23.12 -21.91
N ILE A 194 -25.92 22.14 -22.07
CA ILE A 194 -25.80 20.96 -21.21
C ILE A 194 -24.42 20.30 -21.36
N ALA A 195 -23.94 19.62 -20.32
CA ALA A 195 -22.76 18.76 -20.39
C ALA A 195 -23.13 17.27 -20.35
N LEU A 196 -22.53 16.47 -21.22
CA LEU A 196 -22.61 15.00 -21.20
C LEU A 196 -21.26 14.43 -20.73
N VAL A 197 -21.23 13.88 -19.52
CA VAL A 197 -20.00 13.55 -18.79
C VAL A 197 -19.87 12.04 -18.62
N SER A 198 -19.11 11.39 -19.49
CA SER A 198 -18.79 9.98 -19.27
C SER A 198 -17.92 9.84 -18.01
N MET A 199 -18.29 8.93 -17.12
CA MET A 199 -17.52 8.56 -15.93
C MET A 199 -17.20 7.06 -15.96
N ASP A 200 -17.09 6.49 -17.17
CA ASP A 200 -16.63 5.12 -17.37
C ASP A 200 -15.11 5.06 -17.46
N ASN A 201 -14.54 3.94 -16.99
CA ASN A 201 -13.10 3.67 -16.98
C ASN A 201 -12.59 3.26 -18.37
N CYS A 202 -12.63 4.18 -19.33
CA CYS A 202 -12.03 4.01 -20.65
C CYS A 202 -11.37 5.31 -21.13
N SER A 203 -10.35 5.19 -21.98
CA SER A 203 -9.61 6.35 -22.46
C SER A 203 -10.45 7.25 -23.36
N HIS A 204 -10.29 8.56 -23.18
CA HIS A 204 -10.95 9.61 -23.98
C HIS A 204 -12.47 9.44 -23.99
N ASN A 205 -13.02 9.07 -22.83
CA ASN A 205 -14.41 8.67 -22.69
C ASN A 205 -15.43 9.74 -23.16
N GLY A 206 -15.14 11.03 -22.95
CA GLY A 206 -15.93 12.13 -23.48
C GLY A 206 -15.96 12.16 -25.01
N GLU A 207 -14.84 11.88 -25.68
CA GLU A 207 -14.80 11.79 -27.15
C GLU A 207 -15.57 10.57 -27.67
N ARG A 208 -15.50 9.43 -26.99
CA ARG A 208 -16.27 8.22 -27.35
C ARG A 208 -17.78 8.47 -27.26
N LEU A 209 -18.21 9.12 -26.18
CA LEU A 209 -19.60 9.53 -26.00
C LEU A 209 -20.04 10.52 -27.09
N MET A 210 -19.22 11.53 -27.38
CA MET A 210 -19.47 12.51 -28.45
C MET A 210 -19.70 11.81 -29.80
N LYS A 211 -18.76 10.96 -30.22
CA LYS A 211 -18.85 10.23 -31.50
C LYS A 211 -20.11 9.38 -31.60
N ALA A 212 -20.48 8.70 -30.51
CA ALA A 212 -21.67 7.86 -30.50
C ALA A 212 -22.97 8.68 -30.64
N VAL A 213 -23.08 9.80 -29.91
CA VAL A 213 -24.23 10.72 -30.02
C VAL A 213 -24.31 11.34 -31.42
N PHE A 214 -23.19 11.81 -31.97
CA PHE A 214 -23.13 12.42 -33.30
C PHE A 214 -23.57 11.42 -34.38
N THR A 215 -23.07 10.17 -34.30
CA THR A 215 -23.44 9.12 -35.26
C THR A 215 -24.94 8.86 -35.28
N ILE A 216 -25.61 8.77 -34.13
CA ILE A 216 -27.06 8.58 -34.09
C ILE A 216 -27.79 9.80 -34.66
N CYS A 217 -27.35 11.01 -34.32
CA CYS A 217 -27.91 12.25 -34.86
C CYS A 217 -27.81 12.31 -36.40
N ASP A 218 -26.63 12.00 -36.95
CA ASP A 218 -26.37 11.97 -38.39
C ASP A 218 -27.25 10.95 -39.12
N GLU A 219 -27.38 9.73 -38.56
CA GLU A 219 -28.23 8.69 -39.16
C GLU A 219 -29.72 9.05 -39.11
N TRP A 220 -30.18 9.72 -38.05
CA TRP A 220 -31.53 10.25 -37.97
C TRP A 220 -31.77 11.43 -38.91
N LEU A 221 -30.78 12.28 -39.12
CA LEU A 221 -30.84 13.38 -40.09
C LEU A 221 -30.97 12.82 -41.52
N LYS A 222 -30.14 11.83 -41.89
CA LYS A 222 -30.22 11.14 -43.19
C LYS A 222 -31.59 10.52 -43.47
N LYS A 223 -32.29 10.09 -42.41
CA LYS A 223 -33.64 9.50 -42.49
C LYS A 223 -34.78 10.53 -42.35
N GLY A 224 -34.46 11.80 -42.13
CA GLY A 224 -35.45 12.88 -42.01
C GLY A 224 -36.22 12.88 -40.67
N TYR A 225 -35.69 12.26 -39.62
CA TYR A 225 -36.31 12.28 -38.29
C TYR A 225 -36.02 13.55 -37.49
N VAL A 226 -34.90 14.20 -37.77
CA VAL A 226 -34.42 15.44 -37.13
C VAL A 226 -34.01 16.45 -38.20
N ASP A 227 -33.93 17.74 -37.85
CA ASP A 227 -33.50 18.82 -38.75
C ASP A 227 -32.02 19.21 -38.58
N GLU A 228 -31.45 19.95 -39.54
CA GLU A 228 -30.06 20.43 -39.51
C GLU A 228 -29.77 21.34 -38.31
N GLY A 229 -30.77 22.04 -37.77
CA GLY A 229 -30.60 22.89 -36.60
C GLY A 229 -30.30 22.08 -35.34
N PHE A 230 -30.84 20.87 -35.22
CA PHE A 230 -30.48 19.95 -34.14
C PHE A 230 -29.02 19.48 -34.23
N LEU A 231 -28.54 19.18 -35.46
CA LEU A 231 -27.14 18.83 -35.68
C LEU A 231 -26.22 19.98 -35.26
N ASN A 232 -26.54 21.22 -35.67
CA ASN A 232 -25.79 22.41 -35.29
C ASN A 232 -25.79 22.63 -33.77
N TYR A 233 -26.91 22.37 -33.09
CA TYR A 233 -27.01 22.45 -31.64
C TYR A 233 -26.10 21.44 -30.93
N ILE A 234 -26.03 20.20 -31.41
CA ILE A 234 -25.18 19.15 -30.82
C ILE A 234 -23.69 19.38 -31.12
N HIS A 235 -23.35 19.90 -32.29
CA HIS A 235 -21.95 20.15 -32.68
C HIS A 235 -21.36 21.44 -32.08
N ASP A 236 -22.19 22.32 -31.53
CA ASP A 236 -21.74 23.52 -30.83
C ASP A 236 -21.30 23.18 -29.39
N SER A 237 -20.00 23.25 -29.12
CA SER A 237 -19.42 22.95 -27.80
C SER A 237 -19.87 23.90 -26.69
N ASP A 238 -20.33 25.11 -27.04
CA ASP A 238 -20.91 26.06 -26.09
C ASP A 238 -22.38 25.71 -25.75
N LYS A 239 -22.95 24.72 -26.45
CA LYS A 239 -24.31 24.20 -26.22
C LYS A 239 -24.28 22.79 -25.65
N VAL A 240 -23.54 21.88 -26.27
CA VAL A 240 -23.43 20.49 -25.81
C VAL A 240 -21.95 20.14 -25.64
N ALA A 241 -21.51 20.09 -24.39
CA ALA A 241 -20.12 19.76 -24.07
C ALA A 241 -19.97 18.26 -23.75
N PHE A 242 -18.79 17.72 -24.06
CA PHE A 242 -18.40 16.34 -23.78
C PHE A 242 -17.08 16.27 -22.99
N PRO A 243 -17.08 16.63 -21.70
CA PRO A 243 -15.87 16.66 -20.88
C PRO A 243 -15.20 15.29 -20.79
N TRP A 244 -13.87 15.28 -20.79
CA TRP A 244 -13.09 14.08 -20.46
C TRP A 244 -13.01 13.87 -18.96
N THR A 245 -12.93 12.62 -18.53
CA THR A 245 -12.70 12.29 -17.12
C THR A 245 -11.68 11.18 -16.95
N MET A 246 -10.96 11.19 -15.82
CA MET A 246 -10.31 10.02 -15.26
C MET A 246 -11.09 9.61 -14.01
N ILE A 247 -11.54 8.36 -13.96
CA ILE A 247 -12.20 7.77 -12.79
C ILE A 247 -11.34 6.63 -12.26
N ASP A 248 -11.19 6.53 -10.94
CA ASP A 248 -10.55 5.41 -10.26
C ASP A 248 -11.25 5.06 -8.96
N LYS A 249 -11.77 3.83 -8.91
CA LYS A 249 -12.38 3.21 -7.74
C LYS A 249 -12.42 1.70 -7.95
N ILE A 250 -11.83 0.94 -7.04
CA ILE A 250 -12.04 -0.52 -7.00
C ILE A 250 -13.40 -0.76 -6.33
N THR A 251 -14.34 -1.27 -7.13
CA THR A 251 -15.68 -1.66 -6.67
C THR A 251 -15.90 -3.13 -7.02
N PRO A 252 -15.60 -4.06 -6.11
CA PRO A 252 -15.79 -5.48 -6.35
C PRO A 252 -17.29 -5.81 -6.47
N ARG A 253 -17.59 -7.08 -6.76
CA ARG A 253 -18.98 -7.55 -6.70
C ARG A 253 -19.48 -7.46 -5.26
N PRO A 254 -20.80 -7.27 -5.04
CA PRO A 254 -21.37 -7.37 -3.70
C PRO A 254 -20.99 -8.70 -3.04
N GLU A 255 -20.32 -8.63 -1.90
CA GLU A 255 -19.80 -9.80 -1.20
C GLU A 255 -20.78 -10.32 -0.15
N ASP A 256 -21.00 -11.63 -0.13
CA ASP A 256 -21.88 -12.29 0.85
C ASP A 256 -21.39 -12.09 2.30
N ARG A 257 -20.07 -11.95 2.50
CA ARG A 257 -19.48 -11.60 3.81
C ARG A 257 -19.98 -10.26 4.31
N ILE A 258 -20.05 -9.25 3.44
CA ILE A 258 -20.53 -7.92 3.82
C ILE A 258 -22.03 -7.97 4.13
N ALA A 259 -22.81 -8.70 3.32
CA ALA A 259 -24.21 -8.94 3.61
C ALA A 259 -24.42 -9.59 5.01
N ALA A 260 -23.55 -10.53 5.38
CA ALA A 260 -23.57 -11.17 6.70
C ALA A 260 -23.26 -10.17 7.83
N ILE A 261 -22.19 -9.36 7.70
CA ILE A 261 -21.84 -8.31 8.68
C ILE A 261 -23.01 -7.34 8.90
N LEU A 262 -23.66 -6.91 7.82
CA LEU A 262 -24.81 -6.01 7.89
C LEU A 262 -26.02 -6.67 8.57
N THR A 263 -26.24 -7.96 8.29
CA THR A 263 -27.31 -8.76 8.92
C THR A 263 -27.05 -8.93 10.42
N GLU A 264 -25.80 -9.19 10.83
CA GLU A 264 -25.39 -9.26 12.23
C GLU A 264 -25.53 -7.91 12.95
N ASN A 265 -25.34 -6.79 12.23
CA ASN A 265 -25.63 -5.46 12.74
C ASN A 265 -27.14 -5.16 12.82
N GLY A 266 -27.99 -6.10 12.42
CA GLY A 266 -29.45 -6.00 12.51
C GLY A 266 -30.11 -5.34 11.31
N VAL A 267 -29.41 -5.19 10.17
CA VAL A 267 -29.98 -4.67 8.92
C VAL A 267 -30.62 -5.80 8.12
N GLU A 268 -31.89 -5.62 7.75
CA GLU A 268 -32.68 -6.62 7.05
C GLU A 268 -32.54 -6.51 5.52
N GLY A 269 -32.57 -7.66 4.83
CA GLY A 269 -32.74 -7.71 3.37
C GLY A 269 -31.52 -7.26 2.57
N MET A 270 -30.31 -7.59 3.02
CA MET A 270 -29.04 -7.17 2.39
C MET A 270 -28.46 -8.21 1.42
N SER A 271 -29.22 -9.24 1.02
CA SER A 271 -28.71 -10.28 0.11
C SER A 271 -28.42 -9.75 -1.30
N SER A 272 -27.37 -10.26 -1.93
CA SER A 272 -27.06 -10.01 -3.32
C SER A 272 -28.09 -10.67 -4.25
N ILE A 273 -28.31 -10.07 -5.42
CA ILE A 273 -29.16 -10.61 -6.49
C ILE A 273 -28.40 -10.61 -7.82
N ILE A 274 -28.81 -11.53 -8.70
CA ILE A 274 -28.36 -11.58 -10.10
C ILE A 274 -29.59 -11.35 -10.99
N THR A 275 -29.53 -10.32 -11.83
CA THR A 275 -30.62 -9.99 -12.76
C THR A 275 -30.65 -10.94 -13.96
N SER A 276 -31.71 -10.91 -14.78
CA SER A 276 -31.76 -11.66 -16.04
C SER A 276 -30.68 -11.23 -17.05
N LYS A 277 -30.12 -10.03 -16.89
CA LYS A 277 -28.98 -9.52 -17.67
C LYS A 277 -27.62 -9.90 -17.07
N LYS A 278 -27.60 -10.73 -16.02
CA LYS A 278 -26.40 -11.18 -15.29
C LYS A 278 -25.66 -10.04 -14.55
N THR A 279 -26.39 -9.02 -14.13
CA THR A 279 -25.85 -7.96 -13.28
C THR A 279 -25.86 -8.41 -11.82
N PHE A 280 -24.71 -8.36 -11.15
CA PHE A 280 -24.56 -8.64 -9.73
C PHE A 280 -24.74 -7.33 -8.93
N ILE A 281 -25.78 -7.27 -8.12
CA ILE A 281 -26.14 -6.04 -7.39
C ILE A 281 -26.77 -6.39 -6.04
N ALA A 282 -26.61 -5.52 -5.05
CA ALA A 282 -27.23 -5.64 -3.73
C ALA A 282 -27.79 -4.28 -3.27
N PRO A 283 -28.63 -4.25 -2.23
CA PRO A 283 -29.10 -3.00 -1.60
C PRO A 283 -28.00 -2.19 -0.89
N PHE A 284 -26.78 -2.75 -0.87
CA PHE A 284 -25.57 -2.08 -0.43
C PHE A 284 -24.54 -2.04 -1.58
N GLY A 285 -23.58 -1.13 -1.46
CA GLY A 285 -22.37 -1.08 -2.27
C GLY A 285 -21.15 -1.17 -1.38
N ASN A 286 -20.18 -2.00 -1.74
CA ASN A 286 -18.89 -2.11 -1.05
C ASN A 286 -17.74 -1.67 -1.96
N ALA A 287 -16.78 -0.93 -1.41
CA ALA A 287 -15.61 -0.46 -2.13
C ALA A 287 -14.41 -0.21 -1.20
N GLU A 288 -13.23 -0.04 -1.78
CA GLU A 288 -12.05 0.47 -1.06
C GLU A 288 -12.28 1.90 -0.57
N LYS A 289 -11.36 2.45 0.25
CA LYS A 289 -11.44 3.83 0.71
C LYS A 289 -10.98 4.82 -0.37
N GLU A 290 -9.85 4.55 -0.97
CA GLU A 290 -9.17 5.38 -1.97
C GLU A 290 -10.08 5.57 -3.20
N GLN A 291 -10.13 6.80 -3.73
CA GLN A 291 -10.95 7.12 -4.89
C GLN A 291 -10.51 8.41 -5.55
N TYR A 292 -10.55 8.42 -6.89
CA TYR A 292 -10.17 9.57 -7.69
C TYR A 292 -11.18 9.82 -8.80
N LEU A 293 -11.60 11.06 -8.93
CA LEU A 293 -12.38 11.53 -10.07
C LEU A 293 -11.80 12.86 -10.52
N VAL A 294 -11.27 12.89 -11.73
CA VAL A 294 -10.70 14.08 -12.38
C VAL A 294 -11.57 14.40 -13.58
N ILE A 295 -12.06 15.63 -13.70
CA ILE A 295 -13.02 16.02 -14.73
C ILE A 295 -12.53 17.30 -15.42
N GLU A 296 -12.62 17.32 -16.74
CA GLU A 296 -12.43 18.51 -17.55
C GLU A 296 -13.54 19.54 -17.22
N ASP A 297 -13.17 20.76 -16.83
CA ASP A 297 -14.13 21.77 -16.37
C ASP A 297 -14.83 22.53 -17.51
N THR A 298 -15.50 21.79 -18.39
CA THR A 298 -16.26 22.32 -19.54
C THR A 298 -17.76 22.07 -19.35
N PHE A 299 -18.46 23.01 -18.71
CA PHE A 299 -19.87 22.88 -18.36
C PHE A 299 -20.70 24.11 -18.78
N PRO A 300 -21.27 24.12 -19.99
CA PRO A 300 -21.84 25.33 -20.57
C PRO A 300 -23.14 25.81 -19.91
N ASN A 301 -23.76 24.98 -19.06
CA ASN A 301 -24.93 25.35 -18.24
C ASN A 301 -24.60 25.40 -16.72
N GLY A 302 -23.32 25.53 -16.39
CA GLY A 302 -22.82 25.35 -15.03
C GLY A 302 -22.85 23.88 -14.59
N ARG A 303 -22.48 23.64 -13.33
CA ARG A 303 -22.46 22.32 -12.68
C ARG A 303 -22.55 22.46 -11.16
N PRO A 304 -22.84 21.38 -10.42
CA PRO A 304 -22.58 21.32 -8.98
C PRO A 304 -21.11 21.61 -8.63
N GLN A 305 -20.86 22.07 -7.39
CA GLN A 305 -19.52 22.29 -6.84
C GLN A 305 -18.81 20.96 -6.51
N LEU A 306 -18.61 20.12 -7.53
CA LEU A 306 -18.07 18.76 -7.42
C LEU A 306 -16.73 18.73 -6.66
N GLU A 307 -15.92 19.78 -6.76
CA GLU A 307 -14.67 19.94 -6.03
C GLU A 307 -14.83 19.91 -4.51
N SER A 308 -15.96 20.37 -3.98
CA SER A 308 -16.26 20.27 -2.54
C SER A 308 -16.52 18.82 -2.09
N GLY A 309 -16.82 17.93 -3.04
CA GLY A 309 -16.98 16.48 -2.82
C GLY A 309 -15.70 15.67 -3.02
N GLY A 310 -14.56 16.33 -3.29
CA GLY A 310 -13.26 15.67 -3.55
C GLY A 310 -12.96 15.38 -5.02
N VAL A 311 -13.72 15.95 -5.96
CA VAL A 311 -13.46 15.82 -7.40
C VAL A 311 -12.42 16.84 -7.85
N TYR A 312 -11.45 16.43 -8.67
CA TYR A 312 -10.46 17.32 -9.25
C TYR A 312 -11.00 17.93 -10.54
N MET A 313 -11.31 19.22 -10.53
CA MET A 313 -11.74 19.96 -11.72
C MET A 313 -10.53 20.61 -12.39
N THR A 314 -10.32 20.37 -13.68
CA THR A 314 -9.09 20.79 -14.37
C THR A 314 -9.27 20.90 -15.89
N ASP A 315 -8.21 21.18 -16.65
CA ASP A 315 -8.25 21.19 -18.13
C ASP A 315 -8.09 19.79 -18.74
N ARG A 316 -8.52 19.62 -19.99
CA ARG A 316 -8.47 18.33 -20.71
C ARG A 316 -7.07 17.71 -20.76
N GLY A 317 -6.03 18.54 -20.94
CA GLY A 317 -4.65 18.07 -20.99
C GLY A 317 -4.22 17.44 -19.67
N THR A 318 -4.61 18.06 -18.56
CA THR A 318 -4.37 17.54 -17.21
C THR A 318 -5.17 16.26 -16.92
N VAL A 319 -6.43 16.17 -17.36
CA VAL A 319 -7.20 14.91 -17.28
C VAL A 319 -6.48 13.77 -18.00
N ASN A 320 -6.01 14.02 -19.23
CA ASN A 320 -5.29 13.04 -20.03
C ASN A 320 -3.99 12.58 -19.35
N LYS A 321 -3.24 13.50 -18.71
CA LYS A 321 -2.06 13.13 -17.91
C LYS A 321 -2.43 12.24 -16.72
N ALA A 322 -3.48 12.58 -15.97
CA ALA A 322 -3.93 11.80 -14.83
C ALA A 322 -4.41 10.40 -15.24
N GLU A 323 -5.11 10.30 -16.37
CA GLU A 323 -5.50 9.02 -16.97
C GLU A 323 -4.28 8.18 -17.35
N ARG A 324 -3.32 8.75 -18.09
CA ARG A 324 -2.09 8.05 -18.49
C ARG A 324 -1.26 7.60 -17.29
N MET A 325 -1.13 8.45 -16.26
CA MET A 325 -0.47 8.11 -15.01
C MET A 325 -1.08 6.84 -14.40
N LYS A 326 -2.41 6.78 -14.24
CA LYS A 326 -3.12 5.61 -13.71
C LYS A 326 -2.97 4.37 -14.62
N VAL A 327 -3.27 4.53 -15.90
CA VAL A 327 -3.47 3.42 -16.86
C VAL A 327 -2.15 2.85 -17.37
N ASN A 328 -1.13 3.69 -17.53
CA ASN A 328 0.10 3.30 -18.19
C ASN A 328 1.31 3.21 -17.27
N THR A 329 1.20 3.65 -16.00
CA THR A 329 2.40 3.72 -15.14
C THR A 329 2.18 3.28 -13.70
N CYS A 330 1.16 3.79 -13.00
CA CYS A 330 1.13 3.70 -11.53
C CYS A 330 0.14 2.69 -10.94
N LEU A 331 -0.86 2.17 -11.68
CA LEU A 331 -1.82 1.18 -11.17
C LEU A 331 -1.95 -0.03 -12.10
N ASN A 332 -2.51 0.18 -13.28
CA ASN A 332 -2.84 -0.90 -14.20
C ASN A 332 -1.63 -1.75 -14.68
N PRO A 333 -0.42 -1.18 -14.88
CA PRO A 333 0.75 -1.99 -15.24
C PRO A 333 1.13 -2.97 -14.13
N ILE A 334 0.97 -2.58 -12.86
CA ILE A 334 1.23 -3.44 -11.70
C ILE A 334 0.22 -4.59 -11.72
N HIS A 335 -1.09 -4.30 -11.81
CA HIS A 335 -2.11 -5.35 -11.94
C HIS A 335 -1.79 -6.37 -13.04
N THR A 336 -1.41 -5.91 -14.23
CA THR A 336 -1.08 -6.79 -15.37
C THR A 336 0.17 -7.61 -15.13
N GLY A 337 1.21 -6.97 -14.57
CA GLY A 337 2.50 -7.59 -14.41
C GLY A 337 2.52 -8.65 -13.32
N LEU A 338 1.63 -8.55 -12.33
CA LEU A 338 1.59 -9.50 -11.22
C LEU A 338 0.55 -10.61 -11.41
N CYS A 339 -0.65 -10.30 -11.95
CA CYS A 339 -1.76 -11.24 -11.91
C CYS A 339 -1.47 -12.58 -12.63
N THR A 340 -0.65 -12.56 -13.68
CA THR A 340 -0.24 -13.78 -14.41
C THR A 340 0.67 -14.66 -13.56
N TYR A 341 1.60 -14.05 -12.81
CA TYR A 341 2.44 -14.77 -11.86
C TYR A 341 1.62 -15.29 -10.69
N ASP A 342 0.69 -14.50 -10.17
CA ASP A 342 -0.19 -14.91 -9.09
C ASP A 342 -0.98 -16.18 -9.46
N CYS A 343 -1.56 -16.21 -10.66
CA CYS A 343 -2.22 -17.41 -11.16
C CYS A 343 -1.28 -18.62 -11.24
N MET A 344 -0.06 -18.45 -11.77
CA MET A 344 0.91 -19.55 -11.92
C MET A 344 1.50 -20.03 -10.59
N LEU A 345 1.55 -19.16 -9.57
CA LEU A 345 2.06 -19.48 -8.23
C LEU A 345 0.93 -19.98 -7.29
N GLY A 346 -0.32 -19.91 -7.73
CA GLY A 346 -1.49 -20.42 -7.00
C GLY A 346 -2.06 -19.43 -5.98
N TYR A 347 -1.85 -18.12 -6.14
CA TYR A 347 -2.49 -17.08 -5.33
C TYR A 347 -3.88 -16.77 -5.87
N GLU A 348 -4.91 -17.13 -5.11
CA GLU A 348 -6.31 -16.90 -5.48
C GLU A 348 -6.66 -15.41 -5.45
N LEU A 349 -6.30 -14.73 -4.36
CA LEU A 349 -6.47 -13.29 -4.17
C LEU A 349 -5.19 -12.54 -4.57
N PHE A 350 -5.34 -11.39 -5.24
CA PHE A 350 -4.21 -10.56 -5.64
C PHE A 350 -3.40 -10.06 -4.43
N ALA A 351 -4.11 -9.72 -3.34
CA ALA A 351 -3.49 -9.29 -2.09
C ALA A 351 -2.65 -10.39 -1.41
N ASP A 352 -2.90 -11.67 -1.70
CA ASP A 352 -2.05 -12.76 -1.21
C ASP A 352 -0.74 -12.83 -1.99
N GLY A 353 -0.77 -12.56 -3.30
CA GLY A 353 0.42 -12.39 -4.12
C GLY A 353 1.34 -11.29 -3.57
N MET A 354 0.78 -10.16 -3.18
CA MET A 354 1.54 -9.04 -2.58
C MET A 354 2.23 -9.37 -1.24
N LYS A 355 1.91 -10.49 -0.58
CA LYS A 355 2.63 -10.97 0.61
C LYS A 355 3.92 -11.73 0.25
N ASP A 356 4.05 -12.20 -1.00
CA ASP A 356 5.26 -12.81 -1.51
C ASP A 356 6.31 -11.73 -1.80
N PRO A 357 7.51 -11.80 -1.20
CA PRO A 357 8.60 -10.86 -1.46
C PRO A 357 8.98 -10.70 -2.94
N LEU A 358 8.87 -11.76 -3.76
CA LEU A 358 9.19 -11.69 -5.19
C LEU A 358 8.16 -10.86 -5.96
N ILE A 359 6.87 -11.05 -5.66
CA ILE A 359 5.76 -10.36 -6.31
C ILE A 359 5.71 -8.90 -5.87
N ALA A 360 5.91 -8.64 -4.57
CA ALA A 360 6.03 -7.29 -4.04
C ALA A 360 7.22 -6.53 -4.66
N GLU A 361 8.37 -7.18 -4.86
CA GLU A 361 9.53 -6.56 -5.51
C GLU A 361 9.27 -6.31 -7.01
N LEU A 362 8.60 -7.24 -7.71
CA LEU A 362 8.19 -7.02 -9.10
C LEU A 362 7.27 -5.79 -9.20
N ALA A 363 6.30 -5.67 -8.30
CA ALA A 363 5.40 -4.52 -8.22
C ALA A 363 6.19 -3.22 -8.01
N ARG A 364 7.15 -3.25 -7.08
CA ARG A 364 8.02 -2.11 -6.77
C ARG A 364 8.87 -1.71 -7.98
N GLN A 365 9.43 -2.67 -8.72
CA GLN A 365 10.27 -2.40 -9.88
C GLN A 365 9.45 -1.83 -11.04
N ILE A 366 8.27 -2.41 -11.35
CA ILE A 366 7.36 -1.89 -12.38
C ILE A 366 6.94 -0.45 -12.03
N GLY A 367 6.50 -0.21 -10.79
CA GLY A 367 6.00 1.09 -10.35
C GLY A 367 7.11 2.13 -10.14
N TYR A 368 7.99 1.92 -9.17
CA TYR A 368 8.95 2.93 -8.71
C TYR A 368 10.20 3.04 -9.56
N VAL A 369 10.70 1.92 -10.11
CA VAL A 369 11.99 1.89 -10.81
C VAL A 369 11.81 2.15 -12.30
N GLU A 370 10.79 1.57 -12.91
CA GLU A 370 10.58 1.67 -14.36
C GLU A 370 9.54 2.71 -14.71
N GLY A 371 8.39 2.73 -14.03
CA GLY A 371 7.29 3.64 -14.32
C GLY A 371 7.53 5.09 -13.88
N LEU A 372 7.74 5.29 -12.58
CA LEU A 372 7.82 6.61 -11.96
C LEU A 372 8.84 7.57 -12.61
N PRO A 373 10.02 7.13 -13.09
CA PRO A 373 10.98 8.02 -13.75
C PRO A 373 10.54 8.59 -15.11
N VAL A 374 9.50 8.04 -15.73
CA VAL A 374 9.01 8.47 -17.06
C VAL A 374 7.53 8.85 -17.06
N VAL A 375 6.86 8.81 -15.92
CA VAL A 375 5.46 9.22 -15.80
C VAL A 375 5.33 10.72 -16.05
N GLU A 376 4.29 11.12 -16.76
CA GLU A 376 3.92 12.53 -16.86
C GLU A 376 3.17 12.95 -15.60
N ASP A 377 3.71 13.90 -14.85
CA ASP A 377 3.08 14.44 -13.65
C ASP A 377 1.87 15.32 -14.04
N PRO A 378 0.64 14.98 -13.60
CA PRO A 378 -0.54 15.80 -13.86
C PRO A 378 -0.55 17.10 -13.03
N GLY A 379 0.30 17.25 -12.01
CA GLY A 379 0.42 18.44 -11.15
C GLY A 379 -0.69 18.58 -10.09
N ILE A 380 -1.87 18.01 -10.35
CA ILE A 380 -3.00 17.96 -9.41
C ILE A 380 -2.98 16.72 -8.50
N LEU A 381 -2.21 15.70 -8.88
CA LEU A 381 -2.12 14.41 -8.19
C LEU A 381 -0.69 13.90 -8.30
N SER A 382 0.02 13.74 -7.18
CA SER A 382 1.40 13.27 -7.20
C SER A 382 1.46 11.80 -7.66
N PRO A 383 2.20 11.47 -8.74
CA PRO A 383 2.36 10.08 -9.18
C PRO A 383 2.97 9.18 -8.11
N LYS A 384 3.89 9.72 -7.29
CA LYS A 384 4.52 8.97 -6.21
C LYS A 384 3.51 8.66 -5.10
N THR A 385 2.76 9.66 -4.63
CA THR A 385 1.75 9.44 -3.58
C THR A 385 0.68 8.47 -4.05
N PHE A 386 0.20 8.62 -5.28
CA PHE A 386 -0.75 7.69 -5.88
C PHE A 386 -0.16 6.26 -5.94
N LEU A 387 1.09 6.10 -6.36
CA LEU A 387 1.76 4.80 -6.40
C LEU A 387 1.98 4.19 -5.00
N ASP A 388 2.35 5.02 -4.01
CA ASP A 388 2.49 4.58 -2.61
C ASP A 388 1.16 4.00 -2.08
N GLU A 389 0.04 4.69 -2.33
CA GLU A 389 -1.28 4.19 -1.98
C GLU A 389 -1.64 2.90 -2.72
N VAL A 390 -1.35 2.83 -4.03
CA VAL A 390 -1.58 1.60 -4.82
C VAL A 390 -0.87 0.41 -4.20
N ILE A 391 0.42 0.52 -3.91
CA ILE A 391 1.24 -0.60 -3.43
C ILE A 391 0.94 -0.96 -1.96
N HIS A 392 0.76 0.04 -1.10
CA HIS A 392 0.72 -0.18 0.34
C HIS A 392 -0.67 -0.31 0.93
N GLU A 393 -1.68 0.31 0.30
CA GLU A 393 -3.04 0.36 0.83
C GLU A 393 -4.05 -0.39 -0.05
N ARG A 394 -3.91 -0.32 -1.38
CA ARG A 394 -4.96 -0.82 -2.29
C ARG A 394 -4.74 -2.26 -2.69
N VAL A 395 -3.65 -2.56 -3.39
CA VAL A 395 -3.41 -3.90 -3.93
C VAL A 395 -2.98 -4.93 -2.87
N SER A 396 -2.53 -4.44 -1.73
CA SER A 396 -2.18 -5.22 -0.53
C SER A 396 -3.39 -5.53 0.36
N ASN A 397 -4.57 -4.94 0.10
CA ASN A 397 -5.74 -5.07 0.96
C ASN A 397 -6.44 -6.43 0.78
N PRO A 398 -6.35 -7.35 1.77
CA PRO A 398 -6.94 -8.68 1.64
C PRO A 398 -8.48 -8.68 1.73
N TYR A 399 -9.08 -7.56 2.12
CA TYR A 399 -10.53 -7.43 2.29
C TYR A 399 -11.25 -6.97 1.03
N LEU A 400 -10.54 -6.61 -0.05
CA LEU A 400 -11.16 -6.27 -1.34
C LEU A 400 -11.68 -7.49 -2.11
N GLY A 401 -11.25 -8.71 -1.75
CA GLY A 401 -11.72 -9.95 -2.37
C GLY A 401 -11.39 -10.11 -3.86
N ASP A 402 -10.48 -9.29 -4.40
CA ASP A 402 -10.15 -9.30 -5.82
C ASP A 402 -9.28 -10.49 -6.19
N THR A 403 -9.79 -11.34 -7.08
CA THR A 403 -9.07 -12.53 -7.54
C THR A 403 -8.09 -12.21 -8.65
N SER A 404 -6.95 -12.90 -8.65
CA SER A 404 -5.91 -12.77 -9.67
C SER A 404 -6.45 -13.10 -11.06
N GLN A 405 -7.31 -14.12 -11.18
CA GLN A 405 -7.98 -14.47 -12.44
C GLN A 405 -8.88 -13.35 -12.96
N ARG A 406 -9.62 -12.65 -12.09
CA ARG A 406 -10.48 -11.53 -12.52
C ARG A 406 -9.65 -10.40 -13.12
N ILE A 407 -8.46 -10.13 -12.54
CA ILE A 407 -7.54 -9.11 -13.01
C ILE A 407 -6.85 -9.54 -14.32
N ALA A 408 -6.67 -10.84 -14.53
CA ALA A 408 -6.06 -11.41 -15.73
C ALA A 408 -6.96 -11.50 -16.97
N VAL A 409 -8.22 -11.04 -16.90
CA VAL A 409 -9.14 -10.99 -18.04
C VAL A 409 -8.65 -10.02 -19.11
N ASP A 410 -8.72 -10.43 -20.38
CA ASP A 410 -8.44 -9.62 -21.57
C ASP A 410 -7.04 -8.96 -21.60
N ILE A 411 -6.01 -9.59 -21.00
CA ILE A 411 -4.64 -9.03 -20.99
C ILE A 411 -4.13 -8.72 -22.41
N SER A 412 -4.49 -9.52 -23.42
CA SER A 412 -4.10 -9.28 -24.82
C SER A 412 -4.53 -7.90 -25.34
N GLN A 413 -5.63 -7.36 -24.80
CA GLN A 413 -6.16 -6.04 -25.15
C GLN A 413 -5.49 -4.91 -24.36
N MET A 414 -4.74 -5.24 -23.31
CA MET A 414 -4.26 -4.29 -22.31
C MET A 414 -2.75 -4.21 -22.23
N VAL A 415 -2.02 -5.27 -22.58
CA VAL A 415 -0.56 -5.36 -22.39
C VAL A 415 0.20 -4.22 -23.09
N GLY A 416 -0.16 -3.90 -24.34
CA GLY A 416 0.44 -2.77 -25.07
C GLY A 416 0.04 -1.41 -24.51
N ILE A 417 -1.20 -1.26 -24.03
CA ILE A 417 -1.65 -0.01 -23.41
C ILE A 417 -0.88 0.21 -22.09
N ARG A 418 -0.78 -0.82 -21.27
CA ARG A 418 -0.27 -0.72 -19.90
C ARG A 418 1.26 -0.65 -19.85
N PHE A 419 1.98 -1.30 -20.76
CA PHE A 419 3.45 -1.24 -20.80
C PHE A 419 4.02 -0.35 -21.93
N GLY A 420 3.31 -0.22 -23.04
CA GLY A 420 3.83 0.40 -24.27
C GLY A 420 4.18 1.88 -24.11
N GLU A 421 3.40 2.67 -23.38
CA GLU A 421 3.74 4.09 -23.16
C GLU A 421 5.01 4.27 -22.30
N THR A 422 5.21 3.40 -21.32
CA THR A 422 6.46 3.38 -20.55
C THR A 422 7.63 3.01 -21.45
N ILE A 423 7.52 1.94 -22.25
CA ILE A 423 8.53 1.52 -23.22
C ILE A 423 8.87 2.65 -24.20
N LYS A 424 7.86 3.25 -24.84
CA LYS A 424 8.03 4.38 -25.77
C LYS A 424 8.72 5.58 -25.11
N SER A 425 8.44 5.84 -23.84
CA SER A 425 9.06 6.94 -23.10
C SER A 425 10.56 6.70 -22.88
N TYR A 426 10.98 5.46 -22.59
CA TYR A 426 12.41 5.11 -22.55
C TYR A 426 13.06 5.16 -23.93
N VAL A 427 12.41 4.65 -24.98
CA VAL A 427 12.93 4.73 -26.35
C VAL A 427 13.10 6.19 -26.79
N LYS A 428 12.13 7.06 -26.48
CA LYS A 428 12.23 8.50 -26.77
C LYS A 428 13.36 9.19 -26.00
N ARG A 429 13.58 8.82 -24.73
CA ARG A 429 14.60 9.44 -23.87
C ARG A 429 16.01 8.93 -24.15
N ASP A 430 16.16 7.61 -24.33
CA ASP A 430 17.44 6.89 -24.30
C ASP A 430 17.78 6.21 -25.66
N GLY A 431 16.88 6.24 -26.64
CA GLY A 431 17.01 5.56 -27.94
C GLY A 431 16.71 4.05 -27.92
N THR A 432 16.47 3.47 -26.74
CA THR A 432 16.15 2.05 -26.54
C THR A 432 15.54 1.83 -25.15
N ALA A 433 14.79 0.74 -24.98
CA ALA A 433 14.26 0.30 -23.69
C ALA A 433 15.08 -0.81 -23.01
N ARG A 434 16.26 -1.18 -23.52
CA ARG A 434 17.12 -2.28 -23.00
C ARG A 434 17.38 -2.29 -21.49
N LYS A 435 17.34 -1.13 -20.85
CA LYS A 435 17.56 -0.98 -19.39
C LYS A 435 16.40 -1.55 -18.56
N LEU A 436 15.18 -1.63 -19.12
CA LEU A 436 14.02 -2.21 -18.44
C LEU A 436 14.25 -3.70 -18.19
N THR A 437 13.86 -4.16 -17.01
CA THR A 437 13.97 -5.55 -16.55
C THR A 437 12.62 -6.09 -16.09
N ALA A 438 11.87 -5.35 -15.28
CA ALA A 438 10.60 -5.78 -14.68
C ALA A 438 9.43 -5.79 -15.68
N ILE A 439 9.32 -4.79 -16.57
CA ILE A 439 8.30 -4.82 -17.65
C ILE A 439 8.55 -5.98 -18.63
N PRO A 440 9.79 -6.21 -19.14
CA PRO A 440 10.09 -7.41 -19.93
C PRO A 440 9.78 -8.72 -19.19
N LEU A 441 10.04 -8.77 -17.88
CA LEU A 441 9.74 -9.92 -17.04
C LEU A 441 8.22 -10.13 -16.95
N ALA A 442 7.44 -9.09 -16.69
CA ALA A 442 5.97 -9.14 -16.72
C ALA A 442 5.41 -9.65 -18.07
N ILE A 443 5.99 -9.21 -19.20
CA ILE A 443 5.61 -9.72 -20.53
C ILE A 443 6.00 -11.20 -20.68
N ALA A 444 7.18 -11.61 -20.21
CA ALA A 444 7.59 -13.01 -20.19
C ALA A 444 6.64 -13.88 -19.35
N GLY A 445 6.26 -13.40 -18.16
CA GLY A 445 5.27 -14.04 -17.28
C GLY A 445 3.90 -14.19 -17.93
N TRP A 446 3.44 -13.20 -18.69
CA TRP A 446 2.20 -13.32 -19.49
C TRP A 446 2.31 -14.38 -20.58
N ILE A 447 3.42 -14.43 -21.32
CA ILE A 447 3.66 -15.47 -22.33
C ILE A 447 3.74 -16.86 -21.69
N ARG A 448 4.41 -16.97 -20.54
CA ARG A 448 4.51 -18.21 -19.77
C ARG A 448 3.15 -18.66 -19.24
N TYR A 449 2.31 -17.72 -18.80
CA TYR A 449 0.94 -17.96 -18.33
C TYR A 449 0.05 -18.58 -19.42
N LEU A 450 0.19 -18.15 -20.68
CA LEU A 450 -0.58 -18.68 -21.82
C LEU A 450 -0.31 -20.17 -22.14
N LEU A 451 0.69 -20.79 -21.51
CA LEU A 451 0.95 -22.24 -21.64
C LEU A 451 0.03 -23.12 -20.79
N GLU A 452 -0.85 -22.55 -19.96
CA GLU A 452 -1.85 -23.30 -19.15
C GLU A 452 -1.24 -24.27 -18.13
N VAL A 453 0.01 -24.01 -17.73
CA VAL A 453 0.75 -24.85 -16.78
C VAL A 453 1.31 -23.98 -15.65
N ASP A 454 1.01 -24.31 -14.40
CA ASP A 454 1.48 -23.61 -13.21
C ASP A 454 2.99 -23.85 -12.95
N ASP A 455 3.57 -23.23 -11.92
CA ASP A 455 5.00 -23.40 -11.60
C ASP A 455 5.34 -24.79 -11.01
N LYS A 456 4.35 -25.65 -10.77
CA LYS A 456 4.53 -27.06 -10.36
C LYS A 456 4.39 -28.03 -11.52
N GLY A 457 4.05 -27.55 -12.72
CA GLY A 457 3.80 -28.39 -13.90
C GLY A 457 2.36 -28.92 -14.00
N GLN A 458 1.42 -28.36 -13.24
CA GLN A 458 0.01 -28.75 -13.24
C GLN A 458 -0.81 -27.84 -14.15
N HIS A 459 -1.86 -28.38 -14.77
CA HIS A 459 -2.74 -27.60 -15.63
C HIS A 459 -3.61 -26.64 -14.82
N PHE A 460 -3.84 -25.42 -15.32
CA PHE A 460 -4.83 -24.48 -14.80
C PHE A 460 -5.54 -23.74 -15.93
N ASP A 461 -6.76 -23.29 -15.68
CA ASP A 461 -7.57 -22.59 -16.69
C ASP A 461 -7.17 -21.11 -16.79
N LEU A 462 -7.05 -20.61 -18.03
CA LEU A 462 -6.83 -19.18 -18.27
C LEU A 462 -8.08 -18.36 -17.97
N ALA A 463 -7.85 -17.11 -17.57
CA ALA A 463 -8.89 -16.10 -17.55
C ALA A 463 -9.40 -15.85 -18.99
N PRO A 464 -10.69 -15.51 -19.17
CA PRO A 464 -11.23 -15.16 -20.48
C PRO A 464 -10.41 -14.08 -21.18
N ASP A 465 -10.06 -14.32 -22.44
CA ASP A 465 -9.39 -13.37 -23.31
C ASP A 465 -9.72 -13.69 -24.78
N PRO A 466 -10.12 -12.69 -25.60
CA PRO A 466 -10.60 -12.90 -26.97
C PRO A 466 -9.53 -13.44 -27.91
N MET A 467 -8.24 -13.26 -27.61
CA MET A 467 -7.13 -13.64 -28.48
C MET A 467 -6.51 -14.99 -28.14
N ILE A 468 -6.95 -15.68 -27.07
CA ILE A 468 -6.38 -16.99 -26.65
C ILE A 468 -6.21 -17.98 -27.81
N PRO A 469 -7.22 -18.24 -28.67
CA PRO A 469 -7.07 -19.21 -29.75
C PRO A 469 -5.94 -18.87 -30.74
N GLU A 470 -5.72 -17.58 -31.00
CA GLU A 470 -4.66 -17.11 -31.91
C GLU A 470 -3.29 -17.08 -31.21
N LEU A 471 -3.26 -16.65 -29.94
CA LEU A 471 -2.05 -16.60 -29.14
C LEU A 471 -1.49 -18.00 -28.88
N GLN A 472 -2.32 -18.95 -28.45
CA GLN A 472 -1.91 -20.34 -28.25
C GLN A 472 -1.42 -21.00 -29.55
N LYS A 473 -2.04 -20.66 -30.68
CA LYS A 473 -1.56 -21.10 -32.00
C LYS A 473 -0.18 -20.52 -32.33
N THR A 474 0.06 -19.26 -31.99
CA THR A 474 1.38 -18.62 -32.16
C THR A 474 2.44 -19.24 -31.25
N LEU A 475 2.05 -19.65 -30.05
CA LEU A 475 2.91 -20.34 -29.07
C LEU A 475 3.04 -21.84 -29.34
N ALA A 476 2.40 -22.38 -30.38
CA ALA A 476 2.42 -23.80 -30.70
C ALA A 476 3.86 -24.29 -30.91
N GLY A 477 4.29 -25.18 -30.02
CA GLY A 477 5.64 -25.76 -30.03
C GLY A 477 6.56 -25.26 -28.92
N LEU A 478 6.19 -24.22 -28.16
CA LEU A 478 6.79 -23.97 -26.85
C LEU A 478 6.36 -25.08 -25.89
N LYS A 479 7.31 -25.61 -25.13
CA LYS A 479 7.09 -26.75 -24.24
C LYS A 479 7.67 -26.50 -22.86
N PHE A 480 6.82 -26.59 -21.86
CA PHE A 480 7.26 -26.66 -20.46
C PHE A 480 8.22 -27.86 -20.28
N GLY A 481 9.36 -27.62 -19.64
CA GLY A 481 10.47 -28.57 -19.50
C GLY A 481 11.50 -28.55 -20.64
N ASP A 482 11.33 -27.72 -21.67
CA ASP A 482 12.25 -27.63 -22.81
C ASP A 482 12.57 -26.16 -23.17
N PRO A 483 13.56 -25.52 -22.50
CA PRO A 483 14.04 -24.17 -22.80
C PRO A 483 14.40 -23.94 -24.27
N SER A 484 14.93 -24.97 -24.95
CA SER A 484 15.34 -24.89 -26.36
C SER A 484 14.17 -24.68 -27.31
N SER A 485 12.94 -24.94 -26.84
CA SER A 485 11.72 -24.77 -27.62
C SER A 485 11.37 -23.31 -27.94
N VAL A 486 11.89 -22.32 -27.20
CA VAL A 486 11.62 -20.89 -27.43
C VAL A 486 12.22 -20.42 -28.75
N GLY A 487 13.55 -20.46 -28.90
CA GLY A 487 14.26 -19.98 -30.10
C GLY A 487 13.73 -18.64 -30.61
N ASN A 488 13.57 -18.50 -31.93
CA ASN A 488 12.96 -17.31 -32.57
C ASN A 488 11.42 -17.41 -32.69
N ARG A 489 10.74 -18.32 -31.97
CA ARG A 489 9.30 -18.57 -32.16
C ARG A 489 8.44 -17.44 -31.62
N LEU A 490 8.92 -16.68 -30.64
CA LEU A 490 8.19 -15.54 -30.09
C LEU A 490 8.27 -14.31 -30.98
N ARG A 491 9.12 -14.31 -32.01
CA ARG A 491 9.31 -13.15 -32.88
C ARG A 491 8.03 -12.59 -33.49
N PRO A 492 7.14 -13.40 -34.09
CA PRO A 492 5.88 -12.89 -34.65
C PRO A 492 4.97 -12.21 -33.62
N LEU A 493 5.00 -12.67 -32.36
CA LEU A 493 4.23 -12.08 -31.26
C LEU A 493 4.90 -10.78 -30.79
N LEU A 494 6.18 -10.84 -30.43
CA LEU A 494 6.91 -9.72 -29.84
C LEU A 494 7.15 -8.56 -30.84
N SER A 495 7.07 -8.81 -32.15
CA SER A 495 7.11 -7.76 -33.18
C SER A 495 5.72 -7.25 -33.58
N ASN A 496 4.64 -7.70 -32.95
CA ASN A 496 3.28 -7.31 -33.32
C ASN A 496 2.90 -5.96 -32.72
N GLU A 497 2.98 -4.91 -33.53
CA GLU A 497 2.63 -3.54 -33.15
C GLU A 497 1.16 -3.37 -32.74
N ASN A 498 0.26 -4.24 -33.20
CA ASN A 498 -1.16 -4.16 -32.79
C ASN A 498 -1.35 -4.61 -31.34
N ILE A 499 -0.49 -5.48 -30.82
CA ILE A 499 -0.55 -5.97 -29.43
C ILE A 499 0.22 -5.03 -28.50
N PHE A 500 1.43 -4.63 -28.89
CA PHE A 500 2.34 -3.90 -28.01
C PHE A 500 2.41 -2.38 -28.29
N GLY A 501 1.84 -1.91 -29.39
CA GLY A 501 1.96 -0.52 -29.85
C GLY A 501 3.32 -0.16 -30.44
N SER A 502 4.26 -1.10 -30.47
CA SER A 502 5.59 -1.01 -31.09
C SER A 502 6.17 -2.40 -31.33
N ASN A 503 7.25 -2.49 -32.12
CA ASN A 503 8.02 -3.72 -32.29
C ASN A 503 9.06 -3.84 -31.17
N LEU A 504 8.90 -4.82 -30.28
CA LEU A 504 9.75 -4.96 -29.10
C LEU A 504 11.20 -5.33 -29.42
N TYR A 505 11.53 -5.82 -30.62
CA TYR A 505 12.94 -6.00 -31.03
C TYR A 505 13.60 -4.68 -31.36
N ASP A 506 12.87 -3.79 -32.04
CA ASP A 506 13.37 -2.46 -32.40
C ASP A 506 13.57 -1.62 -31.14
N ASP A 507 12.73 -1.82 -30.12
CA ASP A 507 12.87 -1.21 -28.80
C ASP A 507 14.02 -1.83 -27.96
N GLY A 508 14.56 -2.98 -28.38
CA GLY A 508 15.67 -3.69 -27.74
C GLY A 508 15.26 -4.63 -26.60
N LEU A 509 14.02 -5.09 -26.56
CA LEU A 509 13.46 -5.96 -25.52
C LEU A 509 13.23 -7.41 -25.99
N GLY A 510 13.02 -7.65 -27.29
CA GLY A 510 12.60 -8.95 -27.82
C GLY A 510 13.47 -10.13 -27.38
N GLU A 511 14.78 -10.08 -27.62
CA GLU A 511 15.73 -11.14 -27.23
C GLU A 511 15.81 -11.33 -25.70
N LYS A 512 15.63 -10.24 -24.93
CA LYS A 512 15.62 -10.27 -23.47
C LYS A 512 14.39 -11.03 -22.95
N ILE A 513 13.22 -10.78 -23.54
CA ILE A 513 11.97 -11.46 -23.21
C ILE A 513 12.05 -12.94 -23.60
N GLU A 514 12.58 -13.28 -24.78
CA GLU A 514 12.80 -14.68 -25.18
C GLU A 514 13.66 -15.44 -24.18
N LYS A 515 14.75 -14.82 -23.72
CA LYS A 515 15.62 -15.41 -22.69
C LYS A 515 14.86 -15.62 -21.37
N MET A 516 14.07 -14.64 -20.92
CA MET A 516 13.27 -14.78 -19.70
C MET A 516 12.23 -15.90 -19.83
N VAL A 517 11.49 -15.98 -20.95
CA VAL A 517 10.54 -17.08 -21.19
C VAL A 517 11.25 -18.43 -21.21
N SER A 518 12.43 -18.52 -21.83
CA SER A 518 13.25 -19.74 -21.85
C SER A 518 13.64 -20.21 -20.45
N GLU A 519 13.92 -19.27 -19.54
CA GLU A 519 14.25 -19.57 -18.15
C GLU A 519 12.98 -19.98 -17.37
N GLU A 520 11.83 -19.34 -17.59
CA GLU A 520 10.57 -19.65 -16.89
C GLU A 520 9.91 -20.98 -17.31
N ILE A 521 10.25 -21.51 -18.48
CA ILE A 521 9.71 -22.81 -18.95
C ILE A 521 10.61 -23.99 -18.59
N GLU A 522 11.75 -23.79 -17.92
CA GLU A 522 12.74 -24.85 -17.67
C GLU A 522 12.17 -26.06 -16.91
N GLY A 523 11.19 -25.84 -16.04
CA GLY A 523 10.51 -26.90 -15.30
C GLY A 523 9.94 -26.38 -13.99
N PRO A 524 9.60 -27.29 -13.04
CA PRO A 524 9.03 -26.86 -11.77
C PRO A 524 9.93 -25.89 -10.98
N GLY A 525 9.31 -24.84 -10.43
CA GLY A 525 9.97 -23.78 -9.68
C GLY A 525 10.76 -22.77 -10.53
N ALA A 526 10.69 -22.87 -11.86
CA ALA A 526 11.47 -22.03 -12.77
C ALA A 526 11.00 -20.58 -12.78
N VAL A 527 9.70 -20.32 -12.57
CA VAL A 527 9.16 -18.97 -12.45
C VAL A 527 9.81 -18.25 -11.27
N ARG A 528 9.81 -18.88 -10.09
CA ARG A 528 10.44 -18.32 -8.89
C ARG A 528 11.94 -18.09 -9.06
N ARG A 529 12.67 -19.04 -9.66
CA ARG A 529 14.11 -18.89 -9.94
C ARG A 529 14.39 -17.71 -10.86
N THR A 530 13.58 -17.54 -11.91
CA THR A 530 13.72 -16.45 -12.88
C THR A 530 13.42 -15.10 -12.25
N LEU A 531 12.33 -14.98 -11.49
CA LEU A 531 12.01 -13.77 -10.72
C LEU A 531 13.14 -13.41 -9.75
N THR A 532 13.64 -14.39 -8.98
CA THR A 532 14.76 -14.20 -8.04
C THR A 532 16.00 -13.64 -8.75
N LYS A 533 16.38 -14.28 -9.85
CA LYS A 533 17.56 -13.90 -10.63
C LYS A 533 17.47 -12.47 -11.16
N TYR A 534 16.35 -12.07 -11.77
CA TYR A 534 16.23 -10.74 -12.39
C TYR A 534 15.91 -9.61 -11.41
N LEU A 535 15.22 -9.91 -10.31
CA LEU A 535 14.79 -8.89 -9.35
C LEU A 535 15.79 -8.68 -8.21
N PHE A 536 16.63 -9.68 -7.90
CA PHE A 536 17.57 -9.62 -6.77
C PHE A 536 19.01 -9.90 -7.22
N GLU A 537 19.32 -11.08 -7.76
CA GLU A 537 20.70 -11.50 -7.97
C GLU A 537 21.43 -10.65 -9.02
N ASN A 538 20.80 -10.41 -10.18
CA ASN A 538 21.36 -9.56 -11.24
C ASN A 538 21.43 -8.07 -10.86
N THR A 539 20.86 -7.68 -9.72
CA THR A 539 20.92 -6.30 -9.21
C THR A 539 22.09 -6.09 -8.24
N VAL A 540 22.79 -7.16 -7.85
CA VAL A 540 23.98 -7.08 -7.00
C VAL A 540 25.16 -6.55 -7.84
N PRO A 541 25.76 -5.40 -7.48
CA PRO A 541 26.89 -4.85 -8.21
C PRO A 541 28.18 -5.65 -7.97
N GLU A 542 29.19 -5.46 -8.83
CA GLU A 542 30.52 -6.08 -8.64
C GLU A 542 31.24 -5.51 -7.42
N THR A 543 31.06 -4.20 -7.16
CA THR A 543 31.66 -3.49 -6.03
C THR A 543 30.60 -2.83 -5.17
N MET A 544 30.93 -2.63 -3.90
CA MET A 544 30.15 -1.91 -2.92
C MET A 544 30.99 -0.91 -2.14
N THR A 545 30.31 0.10 -1.62
CA THR A 545 30.84 1.01 -0.61
C THR A 545 30.88 0.32 0.75
N GLN A 546 32.03 0.39 1.42
CA GLN A 546 32.23 0.00 2.82
C GLN A 546 32.83 1.15 3.63
N GLN A 547 32.28 1.38 4.82
CA GLN A 547 32.83 2.28 5.82
C GLN A 547 34.01 1.61 6.54
N VAL A 548 35.10 2.36 6.75
CA VAL A 548 36.24 1.91 7.55
C VAL A 548 36.72 3.06 8.43
N MET A 549 36.72 2.84 9.74
CA MET A 549 37.39 3.71 10.69
C MET A 549 38.87 3.32 10.75
N VAL A 550 39.74 4.18 10.23
CA VAL A 550 41.18 3.88 10.09
C VAL A 550 41.99 4.19 11.35
N LYS A 551 41.47 5.10 12.18
CA LYS A 551 41.94 5.43 13.53
C LYS A 551 40.81 6.20 14.26
N PRO A 552 40.90 6.44 15.58
CA PRO A 552 39.89 7.22 16.30
C PRO A 552 39.57 8.55 15.61
N GLY A 553 38.29 8.87 15.46
CA GLY A 553 37.84 10.10 14.80
C GLY A 553 37.86 10.11 13.27
N GLU A 554 38.48 9.13 12.60
CA GLU A 554 38.74 9.19 11.15
C GLU A 554 38.10 8.02 10.39
N ILE A 555 37.12 8.34 9.54
CA ILE A 555 36.36 7.40 8.72
C ILE A 555 36.66 7.65 7.24
N VAL A 556 36.91 6.58 6.50
CA VAL A 556 37.00 6.57 5.04
C VAL A 556 35.98 5.60 4.44
N PHE A 557 35.54 5.87 3.22
CA PHE A 557 34.72 4.94 2.44
C PHE A 557 35.59 4.30 1.36
N ARG A 558 35.53 2.97 1.26
CA ARG A 558 36.26 2.19 0.25
C ARG A 558 35.26 1.52 -0.68
N GLU A 559 35.58 1.52 -1.97
CA GLU A 559 34.95 0.62 -2.93
C GLU A 559 35.68 -0.72 -2.85
N ILE A 560 34.94 -1.79 -2.54
CA ILE A 560 35.46 -3.16 -2.43
C ILE A 560 34.53 -4.12 -3.17
N SER A 561 35.00 -5.32 -3.51
CA SER A 561 34.13 -6.33 -4.13
C SER A 561 32.96 -6.71 -3.20
N VAL A 562 31.77 -6.89 -3.76
CA VAL A 562 30.66 -7.50 -3.02
C VAL A 562 31.04 -8.96 -2.70
N PRO A 563 30.91 -9.40 -1.43
CA PRO A 563 31.26 -10.78 -1.06
C PRO A 563 30.28 -11.77 -1.72
N VAL A 564 30.83 -12.85 -2.28
CA VAL A 564 30.03 -13.99 -2.73
C VAL A 564 29.71 -14.84 -1.49
N PRO A 565 28.43 -15.18 -1.22
CA PRO A 565 28.09 -15.98 -0.05
C PRO A 565 28.63 -17.41 -0.21
N GLU A 566 29.33 -17.89 0.83
CA GLU A 566 29.72 -19.31 0.96
C GLU A 566 28.48 -20.23 1.10
N PRO A 567 28.61 -21.56 0.97
CA PRO A 567 27.46 -22.48 0.93
C PRO A 567 26.39 -22.27 2.01
N HIS A 568 26.77 -22.03 3.26
CA HIS A 568 25.85 -21.81 4.39
C HIS A 568 25.54 -20.33 4.68
N GLN A 569 26.04 -19.42 3.85
CA GLN A 569 25.85 -17.98 4.02
C GLN A 569 24.70 -17.47 3.18
N VAL A 570 24.21 -16.32 3.59
CA VAL A 570 23.32 -15.45 2.82
C VAL A 570 24.03 -14.12 2.59
N LEU A 571 23.79 -13.51 1.44
CA LEU A 571 24.17 -12.14 1.16
C LEU A 571 23.00 -11.23 1.54
N VAL A 572 23.23 -10.33 2.49
CA VAL A 572 22.24 -9.38 2.97
C VAL A 572 22.56 -8.00 2.41
N LYS A 573 21.63 -7.39 1.69
CA LYS A 573 21.67 -5.96 1.36
C LYS A 573 21.28 -5.17 2.61
N ILE A 574 22.19 -4.36 3.11
CA ILE A 574 21.99 -3.61 4.36
C ILE A 574 21.10 -2.41 4.07
N LYS A 575 20.03 -2.27 4.87
CA LYS A 575 19.05 -1.18 4.73
C LYS A 575 19.27 -0.10 5.78
N ARG A 576 19.41 -0.52 7.04
CA ARG A 576 19.53 0.38 8.20
C ARG A 576 20.58 -0.14 9.18
N ILE A 577 21.34 0.79 9.75
CA ILE A 577 22.27 0.53 10.84
C ILE A 577 21.94 1.48 11.99
N GLY A 578 21.78 0.95 13.19
CA GLY A 578 21.75 1.72 14.42
C GLY A 578 23.16 2.03 14.90
N ILE A 579 23.36 3.24 15.46
CA ILE A 579 24.59 3.57 16.18
C ILE A 579 24.45 3.16 17.65
N CYS A 580 25.35 2.31 18.14
CA CYS A 580 25.40 1.90 19.53
C CYS A 580 26.28 2.83 20.36
N GLY A 581 26.09 2.86 21.68
CA GLY A 581 26.98 3.59 22.58
C GLY A 581 28.43 3.06 22.54
N SER A 582 28.62 1.77 22.31
CA SER A 582 29.93 1.14 22.11
C SER A 582 30.62 1.63 20.83
N ASP A 583 29.88 1.95 19.77
CA ASP A 583 30.44 2.54 18.56
C ASP A 583 31.05 3.93 18.82
N ILE A 584 30.46 4.69 19.76
CA ILE A 584 30.99 5.99 20.21
C ILE A 584 32.29 5.81 21.00
N HIS A 585 32.40 4.76 21.82
CA HIS A 585 33.66 4.43 22.50
C HIS A 585 34.76 4.01 21.51
N VAL A 586 34.41 3.32 20.42
CA VAL A 586 35.34 3.06 19.32
C VAL A 586 35.71 4.38 18.64
N TYR A 587 34.74 5.22 18.27
CA TYR A 587 35.02 6.52 17.66
C TYR A 587 36.02 7.38 18.47
N HIS A 588 35.93 7.36 19.80
CA HIS A 588 36.85 8.07 20.71
C HIS A 588 38.15 7.31 21.06
N GLY A 589 38.33 6.08 20.58
CA GLY A 589 39.52 5.27 20.87
C GLY A 589 39.57 4.70 22.29
N THR A 590 38.44 4.66 23.00
CA THR A 590 38.34 4.21 24.40
C THR A 590 37.81 2.79 24.56
N HIS A 591 37.39 2.13 23.48
CA HIS A 591 36.88 0.76 23.56
C HIS A 591 38.05 -0.24 23.79
N PRO A 592 38.05 -1.00 24.90
CA PRO A 592 39.22 -1.76 25.35
C PRO A 592 39.57 -2.97 24.47
N TYR A 593 38.65 -3.42 23.61
CA TYR A 593 38.78 -4.67 22.84
C TYR A 593 38.72 -4.47 21.32
N THR A 594 38.88 -3.24 20.83
CA THR A 594 38.80 -2.93 19.39
C THR A 594 40.12 -2.35 18.89
N GLY A 595 40.65 -2.90 17.79
CA GLY A 595 41.81 -2.37 17.08
C GLY A 595 41.40 -1.62 15.81
N TYR A 596 42.30 -0.81 15.26
CA TYR A 596 42.10 -0.12 13.97
C TYR A 596 43.02 -0.71 12.90
N PRO A 597 42.60 -0.74 11.62
CA PRO A 597 41.32 -0.27 11.10
C PRO A 597 40.14 -1.20 11.46
N VAL A 598 38.93 -0.64 11.56
CA VAL A 598 37.69 -1.40 11.83
C VAL A 598 36.52 -0.89 10.99
N THR A 599 35.73 -1.80 10.44
CA THR A 599 34.41 -1.50 9.86
C THR A 599 33.38 -1.70 10.97
N GLN A 600 32.60 -0.67 11.28
CA GLN A 600 31.61 -0.70 12.36
C GLN A 600 30.27 -1.27 11.88
N GLY A 601 29.24 -1.19 12.72
CA GLY A 601 27.89 -1.68 12.44
C GLY A 601 27.65 -3.08 13.02
N HIS A 602 26.68 -3.17 13.93
CA HIS A 602 26.26 -4.41 14.58
C HIS A 602 24.77 -4.43 15.00
N GLU A 603 24.11 -3.27 14.94
CA GLU A 603 22.67 -3.16 15.10
C GLU A 603 22.08 -2.91 13.72
N VAL A 604 21.54 -3.95 13.08
CA VAL A 604 21.32 -3.92 11.62
C VAL A 604 20.04 -4.62 11.20
N SER A 605 19.44 -4.08 10.14
CA SER A 605 18.41 -4.76 9.37
C SER A 605 18.70 -4.68 7.87
N GLY A 606 18.26 -5.71 7.15
CA GLY A 606 18.52 -5.83 5.73
C GLY A 606 17.61 -6.85 5.04
N GLN A 607 17.89 -7.07 3.76
CA GLN A 607 17.16 -8.00 2.92
C GLN A 607 18.10 -9.03 2.32
N ILE A 608 17.72 -10.31 2.34
CA ILE A 608 18.48 -11.34 1.66
C ILE A 608 18.36 -11.14 0.15
N VAL A 609 19.48 -11.02 -0.55
CA VAL A 609 19.52 -10.82 -2.01
C VAL A 609 20.15 -12.00 -2.76
N GLN A 610 20.89 -12.86 -2.06
CA GLN A 610 21.49 -14.06 -2.62
C GLN A 610 21.72 -15.10 -1.51
N ARG A 611 21.74 -16.38 -1.87
CA ARG A 611 22.02 -17.51 -0.95
C ARG A 611 23.20 -18.33 -1.45
N GLY A 612 23.97 -18.88 -0.52
CA GLY A 612 24.87 -19.98 -0.79
C GLY A 612 24.11 -21.25 -1.17
N SER A 613 24.79 -22.21 -1.79
CA SER A 613 24.20 -23.46 -2.31
C SER A 613 23.47 -24.31 -1.25
N ASP A 614 23.91 -24.22 0.00
CA ASP A 614 23.48 -25.08 1.11
C ASP A 614 22.61 -24.33 2.12
N SER A 615 22.48 -23.00 1.97
CA SER A 615 21.60 -22.17 2.80
C SER A 615 20.15 -22.45 2.43
N LYS A 616 19.34 -22.87 3.40
CA LYS A 616 17.94 -23.29 3.20
C LYS A 616 16.96 -22.64 4.18
N LYS A 617 17.45 -21.94 5.19
CA LYS A 617 16.62 -21.35 6.26
C LYS A 617 15.77 -20.18 5.73
N PHE A 618 16.26 -19.46 4.74
CA PHE A 618 15.63 -18.26 4.23
C PHE A 618 15.46 -18.26 2.71
N GLU A 619 14.56 -17.43 2.24
CA GLU A 619 14.30 -17.13 0.84
C GLU A 619 14.88 -15.76 0.47
N VAL A 620 15.26 -15.60 -0.80
CA VAL A 620 15.66 -14.29 -1.32
C VAL A 620 14.46 -13.34 -1.25
N GLY A 621 14.70 -12.09 -0.89
CA GLY A 621 13.69 -11.07 -0.63
C GLY A 621 13.24 -10.98 0.82
N GLN A 622 13.53 -11.98 1.67
CA GLN A 622 13.15 -11.94 3.09
C GLN A 622 13.93 -10.85 3.85
N ARG A 623 13.20 -10.15 4.74
CA ARG A 623 13.75 -9.14 5.64
C ARG A 623 14.32 -9.83 6.88
N VAL A 624 15.53 -9.45 7.26
CA VAL A 624 16.25 -10.06 8.37
C VAL A 624 16.98 -9.03 9.22
N VAL A 625 17.22 -9.40 10.47
CA VAL A 625 18.22 -8.79 11.35
C VAL A 625 19.37 -9.79 11.53
N ILE A 626 20.55 -9.28 11.90
CA ILE A 626 21.75 -10.10 12.08
C ILE A 626 22.16 -10.05 13.55
N GLU A 627 22.36 -11.22 14.15
CA GLU A 627 23.01 -11.37 15.46
C GLU A 627 24.53 -11.21 15.33
N PRO A 628 25.13 -10.14 15.88
CA PRO A 628 26.54 -9.81 15.67
C PRO A 628 27.52 -10.69 16.48
N GLN A 629 27.02 -11.53 17.39
CA GLN A 629 27.85 -12.36 18.25
C GLN A 629 28.50 -13.52 17.48
N VAL A 630 29.82 -13.62 17.57
CA VAL A 630 30.62 -14.72 17.02
C VAL A 630 31.19 -15.52 18.19
N PHE A 631 30.65 -16.72 18.40
CA PHE A 631 31.01 -17.62 19.50
C PHE A 631 31.64 -18.91 18.98
N CYS A 632 32.42 -19.59 19.83
CA CYS A 632 33.19 -20.77 19.42
C CYS A 632 32.36 -22.06 19.33
N GLY A 633 31.21 -22.13 20.02
CA GLY A 633 30.32 -23.29 20.02
C GLY A 633 30.79 -24.47 20.88
N HIS A 634 32.03 -24.48 21.37
CA HIS A 634 32.61 -25.64 22.06
C HIS A 634 33.12 -25.38 23.50
N CYS A 635 33.20 -24.13 23.96
CA CYS A 635 33.58 -23.83 25.35
C CYS A 635 32.45 -24.17 26.33
N TYR A 636 32.76 -24.25 27.63
CA TYR A 636 31.78 -24.65 28.65
C TYR A 636 30.49 -23.81 28.59
N PRO A 637 30.51 -22.46 28.55
CA PRO A 637 29.29 -21.67 28.35
C PRO A 637 28.48 -22.02 27.10
N CYS A 638 29.15 -22.18 25.94
CA CYS A 638 28.49 -22.51 24.68
C CYS A 638 27.79 -23.87 24.73
N MET A 639 28.47 -24.89 25.24
CA MET A 639 27.93 -26.25 25.37
C MET A 639 26.74 -26.34 26.36
N HIS A 640 26.55 -25.33 27.20
CA HIS A 640 25.43 -25.23 28.16
C HIS A 640 24.39 -24.17 27.74
N GLY A 641 24.36 -23.76 26.46
CA GLY A 641 23.37 -22.82 25.93
C GLY A 641 23.54 -21.37 26.39
N LYS A 642 24.69 -21.02 26.97
CA LYS A 642 25.08 -19.66 27.40
C LYS A 642 26.18 -19.11 26.51
N TYR A 643 26.01 -19.21 25.20
CA TYR A 643 27.03 -18.78 24.23
C TYR A 643 27.25 -17.26 24.22
N ASN A 644 26.32 -16.47 24.77
CA ASN A 644 26.52 -15.05 25.05
C ASN A 644 27.65 -14.78 26.05
N LEU A 645 28.08 -15.80 26.80
CA LEU A 645 29.21 -15.79 27.74
C LEU A 645 30.42 -16.57 27.19
N CYS A 646 30.53 -16.72 25.87
CA CYS A 646 31.62 -17.48 25.25
C CYS A 646 33.00 -16.93 25.65
N GLU A 647 33.93 -17.81 26.00
CA GLU A 647 35.31 -17.42 26.39
C GLU A 647 36.10 -16.79 25.23
N GLY A 648 35.78 -17.18 24.00
CA GLY A 648 36.33 -16.60 22.77
C GLY A 648 35.36 -15.66 22.04
N LEU A 649 34.44 -15.02 22.77
CA LEU A 649 33.42 -14.15 22.17
C LEU A 649 34.04 -13.01 21.37
N LYS A 650 33.58 -12.87 20.13
CA LYS A 650 33.85 -11.72 19.26
C LYS A 650 32.54 -11.10 18.83
N VAL A 651 32.59 -9.84 18.41
CA VAL A 651 31.43 -9.09 17.93
C VAL A 651 31.77 -8.47 16.59
N MET A 652 30.86 -8.64 15.61
CA MET A 652 30.89 -7.92 14.34
C MET A 652 30.89 -6.41 14.63
N GLY A 653 31.74 -5.65 13.96
CA GLY A 653 31.89 -4.21 14.21
C GLY A 653 32.98 -3.85 15.22
N PHE A 654 33.53 -4.83 15.96
CA PHE A 654 34.60 -4.63 16.94
C PHE A 654 35.82 -5.51 16.68
N GLN A 655 35.71 -6.83 16.95
CA GLN A 655 36.81 -7.78 16.76
C GLN A 655 36.76 -8.48 15.39
N THR A 656 35.63 -8.37 14.69
CA THR A 656 35.47 -8.82 13.31
C THR A 656 34.82 -7.72 12.48
N THR A 657 34.87 -7.84 11.15
CA THR A 657 34.23 -6.88 10.23
C THR A 657 32.76 -6.70 10.58
N GLY A 658 32.34 -5.45 10.75
CA GLY A 658 30.93 -5.07 10.95
C GLY A 658 30.16 -4.88 9.65
N THR A 659 28.90 -4.50 9.79
CA THR A 659 27.92 -4.43 8.70
C THR A 659 27.80 -3.06 8.04
N ALA A 660 28.68 -2.10 8.35
CA ALA A 660 28.74 -0.79 7.71
C ALA A 660 29.28 -0.88 6.27
N SER A 661 28.52 -1.55 5.41
CA SER A 661 28.69 -1.72 3.97
C SER A 661 27.32 -1.89 3.31
N GLU A 662 27.23 -1.70 1.99
CA GLU A 662 25.95 -1.87 1.27
C GLU A 662 25.47 -3.33 1.26
N TYR A 663 26.40 -4.29 1.28
CA TYR A 663 26.12 -5.72 1.37
C TYR A 663 27.00 -6.39 2.42
N PHE A 664 26.51 -7.47 3.01
CA PHE A 664 27.24 -8.26 4.00
C PHE A 664 26.90 -9.74 3.87
N ALA A 665 27.92 -10.60 3.73
CA ALA A 665 27.74 -12.04 3.72
C ALA A 665 27.86 -12.58 5.16
N VAL A 666 26.86 -13.35 5.59
CA VAL A 666 26.82 -13.89 6.95
C VAL A 666 26.20 -15.29 6.94
N ASP A 667 26.61 -16.12 7.90
CA ASP A 667 26.00 -17.44 8.10
C ASP A 667 24.50 -17.31 8.39
N GLU A 668 23.67 -18.14 7.75
CA GLU A 668 22.22 -18.07 7.90
C GLU A 668 21.76 -18.32 9.35
N SER A 669 22.56 -19.01 10.17
CA SER A 669 22.25 -19.20 11.59
C SER A 669 22.27 -17.90 12.41
N LYS A 670 22.93 -16.84 11.91
CA LYS A 670 22.98 -15.51 12.55
C LYS A 670 21.83 -14.61 12.14
N CYS A 671 21.04 -15.00 11.16
CA CYS A 671 19.91 -14.20 10.71
C CYS A 671 18.62 -14.63 11.44
N THR A 672 17.78 -13.64 11.72
CA THR A 672 16.41 -13.82 12.21
C THR A 672 15.47 -12.99 11.34
N SER A 673 14.39 -13.59 10.84
CA SER A 673 13.44 -12.89 9.97
C SER A 673 12.60 -11.90 10.76
N ILE A 674 12.30 -10.76 10.13
CA ILE A 674 11.33 -9.79 10.65
C ILE A 674 10.07 -9.78 9.77
N PRO A 675 8.87 -9.69 10.37
CA PRO A 675 7.61 -9.73 9.63
C PRO A 675 7.39 -8.46 8.81
N ALA A 676 6.49 -8.54 7.82
CA ALA A 676 6.22 -7.44 6.88
C ALA A 676 5.68 -6.17 7.56
N ASN A 677 5.00 -6.31 8.71
CA ASN A 677 4.47 -5.19 9.50
C ASN A 677 5.53 -4.44 10.31
N MET A 678 6.81 -4.87 10.25
CA MET A 678 7.93 -4.17 10.87
C MET A 678 8.79 -3.47 9.81
N THR A 679 9.21 -2.25 10.15
CA THR A 679 10.12 -1.44 9.32
C THR A 679 11.57 -1.87 9.49
N TYR A 680 12.44 -1.50 8.53
CA TYR A 680 13.89 -1.70 8.69
C TYR A 680 14.45 -0.87 9.86
N ASP A 681 13.89 0.30 10.14
CA ASP A 681 14.29 1.13 11.29
C ASP A 681 14.05 0.39 12.61
N GLU A 682 12.88 -0.24 12.76
CA GLU A 682 12.56 -1.11 13.90
C GLU A 682 13.46 -2.35 13.93
N GLY A 683 13.76 -2.93 12.77
CA GLY A 683 14.71 -4.03 12.63
C GLY A 683 16.08 -3.69 13.20
N ALA A 684 16.63 -2.52 12.88
CA ALA A 684 17.93 -2.07 13.38
C ALA A 684 17.94 -1.82 14.91
N MET A 685 16.77 -1.78 15.54
CA MET A 685 16.58 -1.65 16.99
C MET A 685 16.33 -2.98 17.71
N ILE A 686 16.26 -4.10 16.99
CA ILE A 686 16.04 -5.43 17.59
C ILE A 686 17.21 -5.85 18.47
N GLU A 687 18.45 -5.60 18.03
CA GLU A 687 19.64 -5.93 18.81
C GLU A 687 19.66 -5.24 20.20
N PRO A 688 19.52 -3.90 20.30
CA PRO A 688 19.52 -3.26 21.61
C PRO A 688 18.28 -3.62 22.44
N LEU A 689 17.15 -3.96 21.80
CA LEU A 689 15.97 -4.45 22.50
C LEU A 689 16.20 -5.85 23.07
N ALA A 690 16.88 -6.74 22.36
CA ALA A 690 17.23 -8.07 22.85
C ALA A 690 18.10 -8.00 24.11
N VAL A 691 19.02 -7.02 24.19
CA VAL A 691 19.79 -6.75 25.42
C VAL A 691 18.86 -6.44 26.60
N ALA A 692 17.88 -5.56 26.39
CA ALA A 692 16.92 -5.18 27.42
C ALA A 692 15.99 -6.35 27.82
N ILE A 693 15.56 -7.18 26.86
CA ILE A 693 14.75 -8.37 27.13
C ILE A 693 15.54 -9.41 27.92
N HIS A 694 16.79 -9.67 27.54
CA HIS A 694 17.66 -10.59 28.27
C HIS A 694 17.83 -10.14 29.73
N ALA A 695 18.06 -8.84 29.94
CA ALA A 695 18.15 -8.24 31.27
C ALA A 695 16.85 -8.44 32.07
N ALA A 696 15.69 -8.16 31.47
CA ALA A 696 14.39 -8.32 32.12
C ALA A 696 14.04 -9.78 32.46
N LYS A 697 14.58 -10.75 31.70
CA LYS A 697 14.37 -12.19 31.91
C LYS A 697 15.34 -12.82 32.91
N ARG A 698 16.32 -12.08 33.43
CA ARG A 698 17.25 -12.61 34.46
C ARG A 698 16.50 -13.05 35.71
N ILE A 699 15.40 -12.38 36.05
CA ILE A 699 14.52 -12.68 37.18
C ILE A 699 13.08 -12.45 36.73
N SER A 700 12.14 -13.27 37.21
CA SER A 700 10.71 -13.05 36.92
C SER A 700 10.25 -11.71 37.49
N VAL A 701 9.66 -10.88 36.63
CA VAL A 701 9.12 -9.56 37.01
C VAL A 701 7.60 -9.54 37.12
N VAL A 702 6.94 -10.69 36.93
CA VAL A 702 5.47 -10.80 36.99
C VAL A 702 4.96 -10.30 38.35
N GLU A 703 4.06 -9.33 38.29
CA GLU A 703 3.44 -8.65 39.45
C GLU A 703 4.43 -7.89 40.36
N LYS A 704 5.69 -7.71 39.94
CA LYS A 704 6.73 -7.00 40.70
C LYS A 704 6.75 -5.51 40.42
N LYS A 705 7.05 -4.72 41.46
CA LYS A 705 7.40 -3.30 41.36
C LYS A 705 8.89 -3.18 41.09
N VAL A 706 9.25 -2.51 40.00
CA VAL A 706 10.64 -2.46 39.53
C VAL A 706 11.08 -1.02 39.28
N VAL A 707 12.34 -0.74 39.59
CA VAL A 707 12.96 0.57 39.31
C VAL A 707 14.09 0.43 38.30
N VAL A 708 14.13 1.33 37.32
CA VAL A 708 15.21 1.44 36.33
C VAL A 708 15.99 2.73 36.59
N LEU A 709 17.28 2.59 36.87
CA LEU A 709 18.21 3.69 37.08
C LEU A 709 18.97 3.97 35.79
N GLY A 710 18.73 5.13 35.20
CA GLY A 710 19.24 5.54 33.90
C GLY A 710 18.24 5.28 32.77
N CYS A 711 17.81 6.34 32.10
CA CYS A 711 16.89 6.36 30.97
C CYS A 711 17.62 6.62 29.64
N GLY A 712 18.84 6.08 29.48
CA GLY A 712 19.45 5.96 28.15
C GLY A 712 18.68 4.98 27.26
N PRO A 713 19.12 4.75 26.00
CA PRO A 713 18.43 3.85 25.07
C PRO A 713 18.06 2.49 25.68
N ILE A 714 19.01 1.81 26.32
CA ILE A 714 18.78 0.51 26.99
C ILE A 714 17.80 0.62 28.15
N GLY A 715 17.89 1.67 28.97
CA GLY A 715 17.00 1.87 30.12
C GLY A 715 15.53 2.06 29.70
N ILE A 716 15.29 2.81 28.62
CA ILE A 716 13.94 3.03 28.08
C ILE A 716 13.41 1.74 27.44
N LEU A 717 14.23 1.01 26.69
CA LEU A 717 13.86 -0.30 26.15
C LEU A 717 13.53 -1.28 27.28
N LEU A 718 14.32 -1.27 28.37
CA LEU A 718 14.09 -2.09 29.54
C LEU A 718 12.79 -1.75 30.26
N CYS A 719 12.44 -0.47 30.41
CA CYS A 719 11.14 -0.08 30.97
C CYS A 719 9.98 -0.74 30.22
N GLN A 720 10.03 -0.72 28.90
CA GLN A 720 9.01 -1.36 28.05
C GLN A 720 9.03 -2.88 28.18
N SER A 721 10.22 -3.50 28.14
CA SER A 721 10.38 -4.95 28.30
C SER A 721 9.84 -5.44 29.64
N LEU A 722 10.08 -4.70 30.72
CA LEU A 722 9.57 -5.02 32.06
C LEU A 722 8.04 -4.99 32.10
N LYS A 723 7.40 -3.95 31.55
CA LYS A 723 5.93 -3.89 31.43
C LYS A 723 5.39 -5.03 30.56
N ALA A 724 6.03 -5.29 29.42
CA ALA A 724 5.60 -6.34 28.49
C ALA A 724 5.69 -7.74 29.10
N LEU A 725 6.61 -7.96 30.04
CA LEU A 725 6.81 -9.22 30.77
C LEU A 725 6.02 -9.32 32.08
N GLY A 726 5.18 -8.32 32.39
CA GLY A 726 4.20 -8.40 33.48
C GLY A 726 4.59 -7.69 34.78
N ALA A 727 5.57 -6.78 34.76
CA ALA A 727 5.81 -5.89 35.91
C ALA A 727 4.54 -5.08 36.24
N SER A 728 4.16 -5.06 37.52
CA SER A 728 2.97 -4.35 37.98
C SER A 728 3.17 -2.85 37.82
N GLU A 729 4.28 -2.33 38.34
CA GLU A 729 4.65 -0.91 38.27
C GLU A 729 6.14 -0.74 37.94
N VAL A 730 6.45 0.18 37.04
CA VAL A 730 7.82 0.54 36.62
C VAL A 730 8.08 2.02 36.95
N LEU A 731 9.10 2.26 37.78
CA LEU A 731 9.65 3.59 38.04
C LEU A 731 10.92 3.77 37.20
N ALA A 732 10.95 4.79 36.35
CA ALA A 732 12.13 5.18 35.60
C ALA A 732 12.81 6.40 36.25
N THR A 733 14.13 6.36 36.39
CA THR A 733 14.90 7.46 36.98
C THR A 733 16.07 7.87 36.10
N ASP A 734 16.37 9.16 36.04
CA ASP A 734 17.48 9.76 35.30
C ASP A 734 17.74 11.17 35.85
N ILE A 735 18.75 11.85 35.34
CA ILE A 735 18.99 13.28 35.59
C ILE A 735 18.43 14.18 34.48
N SER A 736 18.03 13.60 33.35
CA SER A 736 17.49 14.29 32.17
C SER A 736 15.97 14.17 32.09
N ASP A 737 15.28 15.31 32.21
CA ASP A 737 13.82 15.39 32.03
C ASP A 737 13.38 15.02 30.62
N TYR A 738 14.25 15.23 29.62
CA TYR A 738 13.97 14.81 28.25
C TYR A 738 13.84 13.29 28.15
N ARG A 739 14.81 12.54 28.68
CA ARG A 739 14.79 11.07 28.66
C ARG A 739 13.66 10.50 29.50
N LEU A 740 13.37 11.12 30.64
CA LEU A 740 12.25 10.74 31.50
C LEU A 740 10.90 10.91 30.81
N ARG A 741 10.70 12.00 30.04
CA ARG A 741 9.47 12.16 29.25
C ARG A 741 9.29 11.04 28.25
N ILE A 742 10.35 10.65 27.53
CA ILE A 742 10.28 9.51 26.61
C ILE A 742 9.94 8.22 27.37
N ALA A 743 10.58 7.95 28.52
CA ALA A 743 10.26 6.79 29.34
C ALA A 743 8.78 6.77 29.77
N LYS A 744 8.22 7.93 30.12
CA LYS A 744 6.80 8.09 30.43
C LYS A 744 5.92 7.80 29.22
N ASP A 745 6.24 8.39 28.08
CA ASP A 745 5.50 8.23 26.83
C ASP A 745 5.47 6.78 26.36
N VAL A 746 6.50 5.98 26.66
CA VAL A 746 6.55 4.56 26.29
C VAL A 746 6.07 3.60 27.37
N GLY A 747 5.55 4.10 28.50
CA GLY A 747 4.78 3.28 29.44
C GLY A 747 5.37 3.11 30.85
N ALA A 748 6.38 3.88 31.25
CA ALA A 748 6.76 3.95 32.66
C ALA A 748 5.61 4.51 33.51
N ASP A 749 5.30 3.87 34.65
CA ASP A 749 4.22 4.31 35.54
C ASP A 749 4.63 5.58 36.29
N TYR A 750 5.89 5.66 36.70
CA TYR A 750 6.47 6.81 37.37
C TYR A 750 7.79 7.24 36.74
N ILE A 751 8.08 8.53 36.85
CA ILE A 751 9.34 9.12 36.42
C ILE A 751 9.90 10.04 37.50
N VAL A 752 11.20 9.96 37.76
CA VAL A 752 11.85 10.77 38.81
C VAL A 752 13.18 11.31 38.30
N ASN A 753 13.34 12.62 38.39
CA ASN A 753 14.62 13.27 38.16
C ASN A 753 15.45 13.30 39.45
N THR A 754 16.46 12.43 39.51
CA THR A 754 17.31 12.25 40.71
C THR A 754 18.33 13.37 40.92
N LYS A 755 18.42 14.34 40.00
CA LYS A 755 19.19 15.57 40.19
C LYS A 755 18.48 16.55 41.13
N VAL A 756 17.15 16.48 41.22
CA VAL A 756 16.31 17.46 41.93
C VAL A 756 15.42 16.83 43.01
N GLN A 757 15.29 15.50 43.04
CA GLN A 757 14.53 14.76 44.05
C GLN A 757 15.40 13.64 44.64
N ASP A 758 15.26 13.40 45.94
CA ASP A 758 15.93 12.27 46.59
C ASP A 758 15.34 10.93 46.11
N PHE A 759 16.22 9.99 45.78
CA PHE A 759 15.83 8.69 45.23
C PHE A 759 15.07 7.81 46.23
N GLY A 760 15.46 7.84 47.52
CA GLY A 760 14.83 7.07 48.57
C GLY A 760 13.41 7.55 48.87
N GLU A 761 13.23 8.86 48.99
CA GLU A 761 11.91 9.49 49.16
C GLU A 761 10.99 9.20 47.97
N ALA A 762 11.54 9.27 46.75
CA ALA A 762 10.77 9.00 45.54
C ALA A 762 10.31 7.53 45.44
N LEU A 763 11.16 6.57 45.82
CA LEU A 763 10.76 5.15 45.91
C LEU A 763 9.59 4.94 46.86
N ILE A 764 9.62 5.58 48.03
CA ILE A 764 8.53 5.47 49.02
C ILE A 764 7.25 6.11 48.46
N LYS A 765 7.36 7.27 47.81
CA LYS A 765 6.22 7.97 47.22
C LYS A 765 5.55 7.15 46.12
N CYS A 766 6.33 6.48 45.27
CA CYS A 766 5.83 5.72 44.13
C CYS A 766 5.36 4.31 44.53
N PHE A 767 6.11 3.61 45.37
CA PHE A 767 5.87 2.19 45.66
C PHE A 767 5.38 1.89 47.08
N GLY A 768 5.39 2.88 47.97
CA GLY A 768 5.09 2.72 49.39
C GLY A 768 6.30 2.33 50.23
N ALA A 769 6.07 2.02 51.50
CA ALA A 769 7.12 1.67 52.46
C ALA A 769 7.94 0.42 52.05
N ASP A 770 7.34 -0.48 51.28
CA ASP A 770 7.96 -1.71 50.78
C ASP A 770 8.87 -1.51 49.57
N LYS A 771 8.90 -0.30 48.98
CA LYS A 771 9.77 0.11 47.87
C LYS A 771 9.71 -0.87 46.67
N ALA A 772 10.78 -0.94 45.87
CA ALA A 772 10.88 -1.81 44.71
C ALA A 772 11.28 -3.25 45.10
N ASP A 773 10.72 -4.23 44.42
CA ASP A 773 11.18 -5.62 44.48
C ASP A 773 12.57 -5.78 43.84
N ILE A 774 12.76 -5.13 42.68
CA ILE A 774 13.96 -5.27 41.84
C ILE A 774 14.42 -3.89 41.37
N ALA A 775 15.73 -3.64 41.43
CA ALA A 775 16.36 -2.46 40.85
C ALA A 775 17.27 -2.83 39.68
N TYR A 776 17.13 -2.16 38.55
CA TYR A 776 17.98 -2.31 37.38
C TYR A 776 18.89 -1.09 37.24
N ASP A 777 20.21 -1.28 37.23
CA ASP A 777 21.16 -0.21 36.97
C ASP A 777 21.60 -0.20 35.51
N CYS A 778 21.09 0.78 34.76
CA CYS A 778 21.41 1.08 33.37
C CYS A 778 22.30 2.33 33.22
N ALA A 779 22.73 2.97 34.31
CA ALA A 779 23.59 4.16 34.28
C ALA A 779 25.08 3.80 34.40
N GLY A 780 25.41 2.74 35.14
CA GLY A 780 26.76 2.15 35.16
C GLY A 780 27.83 3.03 35.79
N ASN A 781 27.51 3.68 36.91
CA ASN A 781 28.45 4.50 37.66
C ASN A 781 28.33 4.27 39.18
N ASP A 782 29.32 4.78 39.93
CA ASP A 782 29.40 4.57 41.37
C ASP A 782 28.16 5.13 42.10
N ASP A 783 27.60 6.26 41.64
CA ASP A 783 26.47 6.91 42.28
C ASP A 783 25.17 6.10 42.11
N SER A 784 24.88 5.61 40.90
CA SER A 784 23.67 4.84 40.60
C SER A 784 23.62 3.54 41.40
N ILE A 785 24.71 2.76 41.37
CA ILE A 785 24.74 1.45 42.03
C ILE A 785 24.69 1.58 43.55
N ASN A 786 25.41 2.54 44.14
CA ASN A 786 25.35 2.77 45.58
C ASN A 786 24.00 3.37 46.00
N SER A 787 23.36 4.18 45.17
CA SER A 787 22.00 4.67 45.43
C SER A 787 21.00 3.51 45.47
N ALA A 788 21.10 2.56 44.54
CA ALA A 788 20.30 1.34 44.55
C ALA A 788 20.55 0.51 45.82
N ILE A 789 21.81 0.25 46.19
CA ILE A 789 22.18 -0.53 47.39
C ILE A 789 21.69 0.13 48.68
N ARG A 790 21.88 1.45 48.83
CA ARG A 790 21.47 2.19 50.04
C ARG A 790 19.96 2.20 50.22
N ASN A 791 19.20 2.28 49.12
CA ASN A 791 17.76 2.52 49.17
C ASN A 791 16.92 1.25 48.98
N ALA A 792 17.48 0.15 48.49
CA ALA A 792 16.81 -1.14 48.40
C ALA A 792 16.26 -1.60 49.76
N ARG A 793 15.12 -2.31 49.76
CA ARG A 793 14.68 -3.03 50.96
C ARG A 793 15.56 -4.26 51.17
N LYS A 794 15.65 -4.75 52.41
CA LYS A 794 16.39 -5.98 52.69
C LYS A 794 15.80 -7.14 51.86
N GLY A 795 16.66 -8.00 51.31
CA GLY A 795 16.26 -9.11 50.45
C GLY A 795 15.83 -8.74 49.01
N SER A 796 16.02 -7.49 48.57
CA SER A 796 15.78 -7.11 47.17
C SER A 796 16.92 -7.56 46.25
N THR A 797 16.61 -7.66 44.97
CA THR A 797 17.61 -7.93 43.93
C THR A 797 17.96 -6.67 43.14
N ILE A 798 19.25 -6.51 42.86
CA ILE A 798 19.80 -5.49 41.97
C ILE A 798 20.37 -6.20 40.75
N ILE A 799 20.01 -5.74 39.55
CA ILE A 799 20.54 -6.23 38.28
C ILE A 799 21.37 -5.12 37.64
N LEU A 800 22.69 -5.33 37.56
CA LEU A 800 23.58 -4.45 36.82
C LEU A 800 23.51 -4.77 35.33
N VAL A 801 23.02 -3.82 34.55
CA VAL A 801 22.84 -3.90 33.09
C VAL A 801 23.92 -3.12 32.35
N ALA A 802 24.30 -1.96 32.88
CA ALA A 802 25.31 -1.11 32.25
C ALA A 802 26.73 -1.66 32.38
N VAL A 803 27.59 -1.26 31.46
CA VAL A 803 29.03 -1.56 31.48
C VAL A 803 29.76 -0.48 32.26
N PHE A 804 30.50 -0.87 33.29
CA PHE A 804 31.40 0.03 34.02
C PHE A 804 32.68 0.28 33.22
N GLY A 805 32.98 1.55 32.93
CA GLY A 805 34.20 1.94 32.21
C GLY A 805 35.47 1.99 33.08
N LYS A 806 35.35 1.81 34.39
CA LYS A 806 36.44 1.84 35.37
C LYS A 806 36.15 0.88 36.53
N LEU A 807 37.13 0.67 37.41
CA LEU A 807 36.91 -0.06 38.66
C LEU A 807 35.80 0.63 39.48
N ALA A 808 34.77 -0.13 39.85
CA ALA A 808 33.63 0.37 40.61
C ALA A 808 33.96 0.50 42.11
N ASN A 809 33.45 1.55 42.76
CA ASN A 809 33.52 1.72 44.22
C ASN A 809 32.12 1.49 44.83
N VAL A 810 31.94 0.38 45.55
CA VAL A 810 30.62 -0.12 45.96
C VAL A 810 30.62 -0.51 47.44
N ASP A 811 29.56 -0.13 48.17
CA ASP A 811 29.37 -0.49 49.58
C ASP A 811 28.89 -1.95 49.76
N LEU A 812 29.85 -2.88 49.70
CA LEU A 812 29.59 -4.31 49.90
C LEU A 812 29.16 -4.64 51.33
N ALA A 813 29.50 -3.81 52.32
CA ALA A 813 29.07 -4.03 53.71
C ALA A 813 27.56 -3.81 53.84
N LYS A 814 27.03 -2.75 53.24
CA LYS A 814 25.58 -2.49 53.20
C LYS A 814 24.83 -3.55 52.40
N LEU A 815 25.39 -3.96 51.26
CA LEU A 815 24.85 -5.03 50.41
C LEU A 815 24.70 -6.32 51.22
N ASN A 816 25.74 -6.71 51.98
CA ASN A 816 25.72 -7.90 52.82
C ASN A 816 24.79 -7.79 54.04
N ASP A 817 24.83 -6.69 54.81
CA ASP A 817 23.94 -6.48 55.97
C ASP A 817 22.45 -6.52 55.59
N SER A 818 22.15 -6.15 54.33
CA SER A 818 20.80 -6.09 53.81
C SER A 818 20.39 -7.34 53.03
N GLU A 819 21.26 -8.36 52.94
CA GLU A 819 21.03 -9.60 52.20
C GLU A 819 20.54 -9.34 50.76
N LEU A 820 21.20 -8.42 50.06
CA LEU A 820 20.82 -8.07 48.68
C LEU A 820 21.50 -9.02 47.70
N ASP A 821 20.75 -9.42 46.67
CA ASP A 821 21.32 -10.10 45.51
C ASP A 821 21.84 -9.06 44.52
N LEU A 822 23.10 -9.17 44.11
CA LEU A 822 23.64 -8.40 42.99
C LEU A 822 23.91 -9.34 41.81
N ASN A 823 23.01 -9.28 40.84
CA ASN A 823 23.08 -10.04 39.60
C ASN A 823 23.59 -9.16 38.45
N THR A 824 24.19 -9.81 37.46
CA THR A 824 24.64 -9.14 36.23
C THR A 824 23.97 -9.77 35.01
N THR A 825 24.03 -9.03 33.91
CA THR A 825 23.56 -9.47 32.60
C THR A 825 24.61 -9.12 31.54
N MET A 826 24.69 -9.92 30.48
CA MET A 826 25.64 -9.70 29.39
C MET A 826 25.00 -10.14 28.08
N MET A 827 24.91 -9.21 27.12
CA MET A 827 24.30 -9.43 25.79
C MET A 827 22.91 -10.07 25.87
N TYR A 828 22.64 -11.04 25.00
CA TYR A 828 21.37 -11.73 24.76
C TYR A 828 21.61 -13.08 24.08
N ARG A 829 20.55 -13.88 23.96
CA ARG A 829 20.51 -15.10 23.15
C ARG A 829 19.44 -14.98 22.06
N HIS A 830 19.43 -15.89 21.09
CA HIS A 830 18.48 -15.98 20.00
C HIS A 830 17.03 -15.87 20.47
N GLU A 831 16.67 -16.54 21.58
CA GLU A 831 15.31 -16.47 22.13
C GLU A 831 14.90 -15.03 22.53
N ASP A 832 15.86 -14.17 22.86
CA ASP A 832 15.61 -12.77 23.22
C ASP A 832 15.41 -11.89 21.98
N TYR A 833 16.00 -12.26 20.82
CA TYR A 833 15.70 -11.67 19.51
C TYR A 833 14.28 -12.03 19.05
N GLU A 834 13.91 -13.30 19.18
CA GLU A 834 12.55 -13.76 18.84
C GLU A 834 11.50 -13.05 19.69
N ASP A 835 11.76 -12.90 20.99
CA ASP A 835 10.91 -12.13 21.90
C ASP A 835 10.86 -10.64 21.52
N ALA A 836 11.98 -10.02 21.15
CA ALA A 836 12.03 -8.63 20.69
C ALA A 836 11.13 -8.40 19.48
N ILE A 837 11.30 -9.23 18.44
CA ILE A 837 10.53 -9.17 17.20
C ILE A 837 9.04 -9.39 17.50
N ARG A 838 8.70 -10.40 18.29
CA ARG A 838 7.32 -10.72 18.67
C ARG A 838 6.65 -9.58 19.44
N LEU A 839 7.36 -8.94 20.36
CA LEU A 839 6.79 -7.85 21.18
C LEU A 839 6.59 -6.57 20.38
N VAL A 840 7.49 -6.26 19.44
CA VAL A 840 7.34 -5.12 18.53
C VAL A 840 6.23 -5.36 17.52
N SER A 841 6.23 -6.53 16.85
CA SER A 841 5.21 -6.87 15.84
C SER A 841 3.78 -6.88 16.40
N ASN A 842 3.62 -7.25 17.68
CA ASN A 842 2.33 -7.21 18.38
C ASN A 842 1.99 -5.86 19.03
N GLY A 843 2.79 -4.81 18.78
CA GLY A 843 2.56 -3.45 19.30
C GLY A 843 2.73 -3.31 20.81
N LYS A 844 3.36 -4.28 21.50
CA LYS A 844 3.62 -4.22 22.95
C LYS A 844 4.81 -3.33 23.29
N ILE A 845 5.74 -3.17 22.35
CA ILE A 845 6.90 -2.28 22.47
C ILE A 845 6.88 -1.30 21.29
N ARG A 846 7.11 -0.01 21.58
CA ARG A 846 7.18 1.05 20.58
C ARG A 846 8.60 1.58 20.48
N LEU A 847 9.21 1.42 19.30
CA LEU A 847 10.60 1.81 19.06
C LEU A 847 10.74 3.21 18.46
N LYS A 848 9.77 3.64 17.65
CA LYS A 848 9.76 4.94 16.96
C LYS A 848 10.03 6.15 17.88
N PRO A 849 9.50 6.23 19.11
CA PRO A 849 9.79 7.37 19.99
C PRO A 849 11.27 7.52 20.39
N LEU A 850 12.08 6.47 20.26
CA LEU A 850 13.51 6.50 20.58
C LEU A 850 14.37 6.92 19.38
N MET A 851 13.83 6.89 18.16
CA MET A 851 14.55 7.21 16.92
C MET A 851 14.64 8.74 16.78
N SER A 852 15.85 9.28 16.97
CA SER A 852 16.09 10.73 17.01
C SER A 852 16.29 11.31 15.61
N VAL A 853 17.19 10.74 14.81
CA VAL A 853 17.60 11.30 13.52
C VAL A 853 18.20 10.22 12.61
N HIS A 854 18.09 10.45 11.31
CA HIS A 854 18.69 9.63 10.26
C HIS A 854 19.84 10.39 9.59
N PHE A 855 20.89 9.67 9.20
CA PHE A 855 21.95 10.19 8.34
C PHE A 855 22.16 9.28 7.12
N PRO A 856 22.39 9.84 5.92
CA PRO A 856 22.83 9.05 4.78
C PRO A 856 24.11 8.27 5.09
N PHE A 857 24.31 7.11 4.45
CA PHE A 857 25.50 6.27 4.68
C PHE A 857 26.82 7.01 4.57
N ARG A 858 26.96 7.88 3.56
CA ARG A 858 28.16 8.68 3.30
C ARG A 858 28.42 9.76 4.37
N ASP A 859 27.44 10.04 5.22
CA ASP A 859 27.50 11.00 6.33
C ASP A 859 27.71 10.32 7.70
N TYR A 860 28.18 9.07 7.73
CA TYR A 860 28.45 8.31 8.97
C TYR A 860 29.25 9.10 10.02
N LEU A 861 30.28 9.84 9.59
CA LEU A 861 31.09 10.67 10.50
C LEU A 861 30.28 11.83 11.12
N LYS A 862 29.39 12.45 10.33
CA LYS A 862 28.52 13.52 10.84
C LYS A 862 27.54 13.00 11.90
N ALA A 863 27.11 11.74 11.77
CA ALA A 863 26.26 11.12 12.78
C ALA A 863 26.95 11.04 14.15
N TYR A 864 28.25 10.68 14.19
CA TYR A 864 29.02 10.71 15.44
C TYR A 864 29.21 12.12 15.99
N GLN A 865 29.56 13.08 15.13
CA GLN A 865 29.69 14.48 15.53
C GLN A 865 28.38 15.05 16.09
N TYR A 866 27.24 14.68 15.50
CA TYR A 866 25.92 15.04 15.99
C TYR A 866 25.64 14.47 17.38
N ILE A 867 25.96 13.19 17.61
CA ILE A 867 25.77 12.54 18.91
C ILE A 867 26.57 13.24 20.00
N ASP A 868 27.85 13.56 19.74
CA ASP A 868 28.69 14.28 20.70
C ASP A 868 28.14 15.68 21.00
N ALA A 869 27.72 16.42 19.96
CA ALA A 869 27.18 17.77 20.11
C ALA A 869 25.81 17.82 20.80
N ASN A 870 25.02 16.74 20.74
CA ASN A 870 23.63 16.69 21.22
C ASN A 870 23.40 15.56 22.23
N ARG A 871 24.42 15.23 23.05
CA ARG A 871 24.40 14.07 23.97
C ARG A 871 23.21 14.04 24.94
N GLU A 872 22.73 15.22 25.35
CA GLU A 872 21.63 15.36 26.31
C GLU A 872 20.25 15.04 25.71
N THR A 873 20.09 15.21 24.39
CA THR A 873 18.81 15.07 23.67
C THR A 873 18.79 13.94 22.64
N THR A 874 19.93 13.29 22.40
CA THR A 874 20.03 12.19 21.44
C THR A 874 19.75 10.85 22.11
N MET A 875 18.87 10.06 21.50
CA MET A 875 18.57 8.67 21.90
C MET A 875 19.18 7.71 20.88
N LYS A 876 18.46 7.38 19.81
CA LYS A 876 18.95 6.50 18.74
C LYS A 876 19.19 7.28 17.44
N VAL A 877 20.37 7.09 16.86
CA VAL A 877 20.68 7.57 15.51
C VAL A 877 20.73 6.38 14.56
N LEU A 878 20.10 6.54 13.39
CA LEU A 878 20.07 5.54 12.32
C LEU A 878 20.87 6.02 11.12
N ILE A 879 21.52 5.08 10.44
CA ILE A 879 22.23 5.31 9.18
C ILE A 879 21.43 4.63 8.05
N ASP A 880 21.09 5.43 7.05
CA ASP A 880 20.39 4.99 5.84
C ASP A 880 21.41 4.50 4.82
N VAL A 881 21.63 3.17 4.79
CA VAL A 881 22.55 2.53 3.84
C VAL A 881 21.95 2.45 2.45
N ASP A 882 20.71 1.95 2.39
CA ASP A 882 19.87 1.96 1.20
C ASP A 882 18.57 2.66 1.59
N PRO A 883 18.40 3.96 1.26
CA PRO A 883 17.21 4.68 1.64
C PRO A 883 16.01 4.08 0.92
N ASP A 884 15.03 3.54 1.67
CA ASP A 884 13.75 3.20 1.09
C ASP A 884 13.18 4.45 0.41
N SER A 885 12.78 4.32 -0.86
CA SER A 885 12.20 5.39 -1.66
C SER A 885 10.90 5.97 -1.04
N SER A 886 10.36 5.31 0.00
CA SER A 886 9.20 5.73 0.78
C SER A 886 9.50 6.85 1.79
N LEU A 887 10.77 7.10 2.16
CA LEU A 887 11.12 8.00 3.28
C LEU A 887 11.77 9.34 2.89
N LYS A 888 11.74 9.77 1.63
CA LYS A 888 11.99 11.19 1.32
C LYS A 888 10.86 12.05 1.89
N LYS A 889 10.99 12.41 3.17
CA LYS A 889 10.28 13.55 3.74
C LYS A 889 10.66 14.79 2.95
N THR A 890 9.62 15.51 2.55
CA THR A 890 9.62 16.89 2.12
C THR A 890 10.22 17.75 3.22
N ASP A 891 11.49 18.12 3.10
CA ASP A 891 12.05 19.23 3.87
C ASP A 891 12.27 20.43 2.94
N ASP A 892 11.70 21.54 3.40
CA ASP A 892 11.98 22.95 3.10
C ASP A 892 11.72 23.53 1.71
N ASN A 893 10.46 23.96 1.52
CA ASN A 893 10.15 25.22 0.83
C ASN A 893 9.43 26.16 1.79
N SER A 894 10.12 26.58 2.85
CA SER A 894 9.75 27.72 3.69
C SER A 894 10.96 28.62 3.91
N GLY A 895 11.24 29.47 2.93
CA GLY A 895 12.10 30.62 3.14
C GLY A 895 12.88 31.07 1.92
N GLN A 896 12.27 31.92 1.08
CA GLN A 896 12.85 33.19 0.65
C GLN A 896 11.85 34.03 -0.17
N ALA A 897 11.67 35.27 0.29
CA ALA A 897 10.81 36.37 -0.16
C ALA A 897 9.34 36.33 0.27
#